data_AF-A0A0G0UHW7-F1
#
_entry.id   AF-A0A0G0UHW7-F1
#
_cell.length_a   1.000
_cell.length_b   1.000
_cell.length_c   1.000
_cell.angle_alpha   90.00
_cell.angle_beta   90.00
_cell.angle_gamma   90.00
#
_symmetry.space_group_name_H-M   'P 1'
#
loop_
_entity.id
_entity.type
_entity.pdbx_description
1 polymer ?
#
loop_
_entity_poly.entity_id
_entity_poly.type
_entity_poly.pdbx_seq_one_letter_code
_entity_poly.pdbx_strand_id
1 'polypeptide(L)'
;ALRMKTFNMDSLIAIGTSVAYFYSLVNFTIYFLNTGSLIGLNGAKIPELYFETAAFLITFVILGKWLEAKAKGQTSEAIKKLMGLQAKTARVIRSGVTQDIPVEQVINGDIVVVRPGEKIPVDGQINRGSSALDESMITGESLPVEKHEGDNVIGGTINKTGSFEFLATRVGSETTLSQIIRLVEEAQGSKAPIQAVADKISAYFVPAVIALAILTFVIWYFFLGATLSFALMAFTAVIVIACPCALGLATPTAIMVGTGKGAENGILVKGGEPLEQACKINTIVFDKTGTLTKGKPEVTDVESVSNFDRNTLLTVAASLEKQSEHPLAEAIYKAAETQNLGLHEVSSFSAIPGHGVQGTINDVVYYLGNRKLITDVLKLSVDSIDAQMSRLEEQGKTAMILASKDGVVGIVAVADTVKETSQQAIASLQKMGIEVYMITGDNQRTAQAIARQVGITNVLAEVLPEDKANEVKKLQQLGKKVAMVGDGINDAPALAQADLGIAMGSGTDVAMETGGIVIIKNDLRDVVHAIDLSKETMWKIKQNMFFALFYNVMGIPIAARLFFGIGLVLKPELAGLAMALSSISVVGNSLLLKLFRPGHKNYASAFAPAFMVLAFSLMFFEFARFSSGMTEGSNTMVAAAEVKVDPKVVQQAKELFIDSRGKVNYAEGNPKLFLEVEPHETLGLPLVEGKAMLGTNEMIIGFDEAQMMKEEKLINGSGDLLPNFFGIGEMRVVGILAKTGTEVDNYHLVNGETMYWLTSAASLKTTTTSDGSIKVFYEITNEVPSKFLTLLPLDSLNHRVTIAGRQYQPVYIGANEAAMMQKEKIFTKEGDTIPNFFGNDVIVSGILSKTNTALDNYHFVKEGFQVN
;
A
#
# COMPACT_ATOMS: atom_id res chain seq x y z
N ALA A 1 10.17 -22.54 10.26
CA ALA A 1 8.86 -23.13 9.96
C ALA A 1 8.73 -24.57 10.48
N LEU A 2 9.36 -25.56 9.84
CA LEU A 2 9.23 -27.00 10.21
C LEU A 2 9.60 -27.31 11.67
N ARG A 3 10.72 -26.79 12.18
CA ARG A 3 11.11 -26.94 13.61
C ARG A 3 10.12 -26.28 14.58
N MET A 4 9.46 -25.20 14.17
CA MET A 4 8.52 -24.45 15.01
C MET A 4 7.06 -24.92 14.82
N LYS A 5 6.83 -25.97 14.01
CA LYS A 5 5.50 -26.47 13.59
C LYS A 5 4.53 -25.37 13.11
N THR A 6 5.08 -24.27 12.61
CA THR A 6 4.32 -23.11 12.13
C THR A 6 4.70 -22.88 10.67
N PHE A 7 3.77 -23.22 9.76
CA PHE A 7 3.89 -22.87 8.36
C PHE A 7 3.55 -21.40 8.19
N ASN A 8 4.40 -20.67 7.47
CA ASN A 8 4.25 -19.24 7.22
C ASN A 8 4.46 -18.94 5.72
N MET A 9 4.31 -17.68 5.33
CA MET A 9 4.54 -17.21 3.95
C MET A 9 5.87 -17.71 3.35
N ASP A 10 6.97 -17.58 4.10
CA ASP A 10 8.30 -17.98 3.59
C ASP A 10 8.36 -19.49 3.32
N SER A 11 7.53 -20.29 3.99
CA SER A 11 7.40 -21.73 3.74
C SER A 11 6.80 -22.02 2.36
N LEU A 12 5.74 -21.29 1.96
CA LEU A 12 5.11 -21.46 0.66
C LEU A 12 6.08 -21.10 -0.47
N ILE A 13 6.79 -19.98 -0.33
CA ILE A 13 7.78 -19.53 -1.31
C ILE A 13 8.94 -20.52 -1.40
N ALA A 14 9.47 -20.98 -0.26
CA ALA A 14 10.54 -21.96 -0.24
C ALA A 14 10.14 -23.28 -0.92
N ILE A 15 8.90 -23.76 -0.71
CA ILE A 15 8.39 -24.95 -1.38
C ILE A 15 8.30 -24.71 -2.90
N GLY A 16 7.68 -23.61 -3.33
CA GLY A 16 7.52 -23.32 -4.76
C GLY A 16 8.83 -23.15 -5.52
N THR A 17 9.80 -22.41 -4.95
CA THR A 17 11.11 -22.19 -5.59
C THR A 17 11.96 -23.45 -5.57
N SER A 18 11.92 -24.22 -4.48
CA SER A 18 12.65 -25.50 -4.38
C SER A 18 12.12 -26.52 -5.39
N VAL A 19 10.80 -26.63 -5.54
CA VAL A 19 10.20 -27.55 -6.53
C VAL A 19 10.64 -27.18 -7.95
N ALA A 20 10.56 -25.91 -8.33
CA ALA A 20 11.00 -25.46 -9.65
C ALA A 20 12.51 -25.70 -9.87
N TYR A 21 13.35 -25.39 -8.88
CA TYR A 21 14.80 -25.55 -8.97
C TYR A 21 15.24 -27.01 -9.03
N PHE A 22 14.80 -27.85 -8.09
CA PHE A 22 15.23 -29.25 -8.03
C PHE A 22 14.67 -30.07 -9.20
N TYR A 23 13.44 -29.79 -9.66
CA TYR A 23 12.90 -30.42 -10.85
C TYR A 23 13.78 -30.11 -12.08
N SER A 24 14.13 -28.83 -12.26
CA SER A 24 15.03 -28.38 -13.34
C SER A 24 16.42 -29.00 -13.22
N LEU A 25 16.96 -29.13 -12.01
CA LEU A 25 18.27 -29.74 -11.76
C LEU A 25 18.30 -31.22 -12.11
N VAL A 26 17.25 -31.97 -11.74
CA VAL A 26 17.13 -33.39 -12.07
C VAL A 26 17.00 -33.58 -13.58
N ASN A 27 16.12 -32.83 -14.25
CA ASN A 27 15.96 -32.90 -15.70
C ASN A 27 17.23 -32.51 -16.44
N PHE A 28 17.92 -31.46 -15.99
CA PHE A 28 19.22 -31.06 -16.55
C PHE A 28 20.26 -32.16 -16.39
N THR A 29 20.33 -32.81 -15.23
CA THR A 29 21.27 -33.89 -14.95
C THR A 29 20.98 -35.12 -15.81
N ILE A 30 19.72 -35.53 -15.92
CA ILE A 30 19.30 -36.65 -16.79
C ILE A 30 19.62 -36.33 -18.26
N TYR A 31 19.31 -35.12 -18.72
CA TYR A 31 19.62 -34.68 -20.07
C TYR A 31 21.12 -34.71 -20.35
N PHE A 32 21.93 -34.20 -19.43
CA PHE A 32 23.39 -34.21 -19.53
C PHE A 32 23.96 -35.63 -19.56
N LEU A 33 23.48 -36.53 -18.71
CA LEU A 33 23.93 -37.94 -18.69
C LEU A 33 23.57 -38.68 -19.99
N ASN A 34 22.41 -38.37 -20.59
CA ASN A 34 21.96 -39.03 -21.81
C ASN A 34 22.58 -38.48 -23.10
N THR A 35 22.87 -37.16 -23.14
CA THR A 35 23.29 -36.48 -24.39
C THR A 35 24.73 -35.94 -24.35
N GLY A 36 25.35 -35.85 -23.18
CA GLY A 36 26.68 -35.24 -22.98
C GLY A 36 26.74 -33.73 -23.26
N SER A 37 25.61 -33.09 -23.59
CA SER A 37 25.55 -31.67 -23.93
C SER A 37 25.08 -30.82 -22.75
N LEU A 38 25.81 -29.73 -22.48
CA LEU A 38 25.49 -28.74 -21.45
C LEU A 38 24.56 -27.61 -21.95
N ILE A 39 24.46 -27.42 -23.27
CA ILE A 39 23.79 -26.26 -23.89
C ILE A 39 22.62 -26.73 -24.80
N GLY A 40 22.25 -28.00 -24.72
CA GLY A 40 21.27 -28.63 -25.62
C GLY A 40 21.92 -29.14 -26.91
N LEU A 41 21.25 -30.06 -27.60
CA LEU A 41 21.72 -30.57 -28.89
C LEU A 41 21.52 -29.46 -29.94
N ASN A 42 22.55 -29.21 -30.76
CA ASN A 42 22.52 -28.21 -31.84
C ASN A 42 22.14 -26.77 -31.42
N GLY A 43 22.28 -26.41 -30.14
CA GLY A 43 21.92 -25.08 -29.62
C GLY A 43 20.43 -24.90 -29.30
N ALA A 44 19.63 -25.96 -29.34
CA ALA A 44 18.22 -25.93 -28.94
C ALA A 44 18.06 -25.83 -27.41
N LYS A 45 17.02 -25.13 -26.93
CA LYS A 45 16.70 -25.04 -25.50
C LYS A 45 16.43 -26.45 -24.95
N ILE A 46 17.10 -26.81 -23.84
CA ILE A 46 16.82 -28.05 -23.13
C ILE A 46 15.35 -28.01 -22.64
N PRO A 47 14.52 -29.00 -23.02
CA PRO A 47 13.10 -29.01 -22.65
C PRO A 47 12.92 -29.20 -21.13
N GLU A 48 11.77 -28.74 -20.62
CA GLU A 48 11.34 -28.92 -19.22
C GLU A 48 12.29 -28.37 -18.14
N LEU A 49 13.01 -27.29 -18.45
CA LEU A 49 13.73 -26.48 -17.46
C LEU A 49 12.91 -25.27 -17.02
N TYR A 50 12.93 -24.99 -15.72
CA TYR A 50 12.18 -23.94 -15.02
C TYR A 50 13.08 -23.19 -14.02
N PHE A 51 14.38 -23.10 -14.30
CA PHE A 51 15.32 -22.31 -13.49
C PHE A 51 14.92 -20.83 -13.50
N GLU A 52 14.41 -20.34 -14.63
CA GLU A 52 13.84 -19.01 -14.77
C GLU A 52 12.67 -18.79 -13.82
N THR A 53 11.78 -19.77 -13.66
CA THR A 53 10.63 -19.68 -12.75
C THR A 53 11.10 -19.49 -11.31
N ALA A 54 12.08 -20.29 -10.86
CA ALA A 54 12.63 -20.14 -9.51
C ALA A 54 13.28 -18.77 -9.30
N ALA A 55 14.07 -18.29 -10.27
CA ALA A 55 14.70 -16.98 -10.22
C ALA A 55 13.67 -15.84 -10.16
N PHE A 56 12.69 -15.83 -11.07
CA PHE A 56 11.63 -14.82 -11.12
C PHE A 56 10.78 -14.80 -9.85
N LEU A 57 10.43 -15.97 -9.31
CA LEU A 57 9.68 -16.06 -8.05
C LEU A 57 10.44 -15.39 -6.90
N ILE A 58 11.73 -15.70 -6.74
CA ILE A 58 12.57 -15.07 -5.70
C ILE A 58 12.64 -13.57 -5.93
N THR A 59 12.91 -13.13 -7.17
CA THR A 59 13.01 -11.72 -7.53
C THR A 59 11.71 -10.96 -7.25
N PHE A 60 10.55 -11.46 -7.67
CA PHE A 60 9.26 -10.78 -7.47
C PHE A 60 8.83 -10.76 -6.01
N VAL A 61 9.11 -11.82 -5.25
CA VAL A 61 8.86 -11.82 -3.80
C VAL A 61 9.74 -10.78 -3.11
N ILE A 62 11.04 -10.73 -3.42
CA ILE A 62 11.95 -9.73 -2.84
C ILE A 62 11.54 -8.32 -3.26
N LEU A 63 11.19 -8.13 -4.53
CA LEU A 63 10.67 -6.86 -5.04
C LEU A 63 9.40 -6.44 -4.30
N GLY A 64 8.46 -7.37 -4.09
CA GLY A 64 7.27 -7.15 -3.28
C GLY A 64 7.59 -6.73 -1.86
N LYS A 65 8.49 -7.46 -1.17
CA LYS A 65 8.97 -7.11 0.19
C LYS A 65 9.69 -5.75 0.22
N TRP A 66 10.43 -5.39 -0.83
CA TRP A 66 11.09 -4.09 -0.95
C TRP A 66 10.09 -2.95 -1.18
N LEU A 67 9.12 -3.14 -2.07
CA LEU A 67 8.04 -2.18 -2.32
C LEU A 67 7.19 -1.97 -1.06
N GLU A 68 6.88 -3.05 -0.36
CA GLU A 68 6.25 -3.04 0.96
C GLU A 68 7.05 -2.22 1.97
N ALA A 69 8.35 -2.50 2.13
CA ALA A 69 9.20 -1.80 3.07
C ALA A 69 9.32 -0.30 2.73
N LYS A 70 9.47 0.04 1.44
CA LYS A 70 9.51 1.42 0.97
C LYS A 70 8.20 2.17 1.24
N ALA A 71 7.06 1.52 0.98
CA ALA A 71 5.75 2.11 1.18
C ALA A 71 5.42 2.25 2.68
N LYS A 72 5.82 1.29 3.52
CA LYS A 72 5.79 1.41 4.99
C LYS A 72 6.73 2.51 5.51
N GLY A 73 7.85 2.76 4.84
CA GLY A 73 8.71 3.91 5.16
C GLY A 73 8.00 5.26 5.04
N GLN A 74 6.98 5.38 4.17
CA GLN A 74 6.17 6.58 4.00
C GLN A 74 5.12 6.76 5.11
N THR A 75 4.82 5.73 5.89
CA THR A 75 3.84 5.79 6.98
C THR A 75 4.47 6.33 8.28
N SER A 76 5.80 6.30 8.41
CA SER A 76 6.55 6.96 9.51
C SER A 76 6.86 8.45 9.27
N GLU A 77 6.34 9.03 8.19
CA GLU A 77 6.59 10.43 7.83
C GLU A 77 6.04 11.43 8.87
N ALA A 78 4.88 11.13 9.47
CA ALA A 78 4.27 11.96 10.50
C ALA A 78 5.19 12.09 11.74
N ILE A 79 5.78 10.98 12.21
CA ILE A 79 6.77 11.00 13.28
C ILE A 79 8.00 11.80 12.86
N LYS A 80 8.53 11.59 11.64
CA LYS A 80 9.68 12.36 11.15
C LYS A 80 9.41 13.86 11.12
N LYS A 81 8.19 14.29 10.78
CA LYS A 81 7.78 15.69 10.84
C LYS A 81 7.78 16.21 12.27
N LEU A 82 7.23 15.45 13.22
CA LEU A 82 7.24 15.79 14.65
C LEU A 82 8.67 15.89 15.21
N MET A 83 9.55 14.94 14.91
CA MET A 83 10.97 14.99 15.29
C MET A 83 11.67 16.21 14.67
N GLY A 84 11.31 16.58 13.44
CA GLY A 84 11.81 17.77 12.76
C GLY A 84 11.40 19.09 13.43
N LEU A 85 10.42 19.09 14.35
CA LEU A 85 10.02 20.27 15.11
C LEU A 85 10.96 20.54 16.28
N GLN A 86 11.67 19.55 16.83
CA GLN A 86 12.60 19.78 17.94
C GLN A 86 13.70 20.79 17.56
N ALA A 87 13.97 21.73 18.47
CA ALA A 87 15.14 22.60 18.34
C ALA A 87 16.41 21.81 18.66
N LYS A 88 17.53 22.15 18.02
CA LYS A 88 18.84 21.51 18.29
C LYS A 88 19.66 22.27 19.33
N THR A 89 19.38 23.55 19.48
CA THR A 89 20.10 24.47 20.35
C THR A 89 19.11 25.32 21.12
N ALA A 90 19.48 25.71 22.33
CA ALA A 90 18.74 26.62 23.18
C ALA A 90 19.66 27.78 23.60
N ARG A 91 19.10 28.99 23.65
CA ARG A 91 19.79 30.17 24.14
C ARG A 91 19.45 30.37 25.61
N VAL A 92 20.39 30.07 26.50
CA VAL A 92 20.19 30.18 27.95
C VAL A 92 20.93 31.37 28.54
N ILE A 93 20.36 31.96 29.58
CA ILE A 93 21.02 32.97 30.41
C ILE A 93 21.54 32.29 31.67
N ARG A 94 22.87 32.16 31.78
CA ARG A 94 23.54 31.63 32.98
C ARG A 94 24.56 32.66 33.46
N SER A 95 24.56 32.97 34.76
CA SER A 95 25.45 33.98 35.36
C SER A 95 25.38 35.36 34.68
N GLY A 96 24.20 35.75 34.18
CA GLY A 96 23.98 37.03 33.48
C GLY A 96 24.53 37.09 32.05
N VAL A 97 25.08 35.99 31.52
CA VAL A 97 25.59 35.90 30.15
C VAL A 97 24.69 34.97 29.33
N THR A 98 24.34 35.43 28.13
CA THR A 98 23.57 34.64 27.17
C THR A 98 24.50 33.74 26.36
N GLN A 99 24.24 32.43 26.35
CA GLN A 99 25.02 31.44 25.60
C GLN A 99 24.11 30.46 24.87
N ASP A 100 24.52 30.07 23.65
CA ASP A 100 23.83 29.05 22.87
C ASP A 100 24.43 27.67 23.22
N ILE A 101 23.60 26.78 23.75
CA ILE A 101 23.98 25.41 24.13
C ILE A 101 23.17 24.38 23.35
N PRO A 102 23.66 23.14 23.18
CA PRO A 102 22.83 22.02 22.71
C PRO A 102 21.59 21.86 23.59
N VAL A 103 20.43 21.53 22.99
CA VAL A 103 19.16 21.41 23.73
C VAL A 103 19.23 20.34 24.83
N GLU A 104 20.07 19.32 24.66
CA GLU A 104 20.29 18.24 25.62
C GLU A 104 21.01 18.69 26.90
N GLN A 105 21.61 19.88 26.90
CA GLN A 105 22.30 20.47 28.05
C GLN A 105 21.44 21.48 28.84
N VAL A 106 20.21 21.71 28.39
CA VAL A 106 19.24 22.56 29.09
C VAL A 106 18.72 21.79 30.30
N ILE A 107 18.73 22.44 31.47
CA ILE A 107 18.25 21.87 32.72
C ILE A 107 16.99 22.61 33.18
N ASN A 108 16.18 21.92 34.00
CA ASN A 108 15.03 22.54 34.64
C ASN A 108 15.48 23.76 35.47
N GLY A 109 14.76 24.88 35.33
CA GLY A 109 15.10 26.15 35.96
C GLY A 109 16.03 27.07 35.17
N ASP A 110 16.56 26.64 34.00
CA ASP A 110 17.26 27.55 33.11
C ASP A 110 16.32 28.65 32.60
N ILE A 111 16.83 29.88 32.48
CA ILE A 111 16.13 30.98 31.79
C ILE A 111 16.53 30.93 30.31
N VAL A 112 15.56 30.74 29.43
CA VAL A 112 15.75 30.60 27.99
C VAL A 112 15.21 31.84 27.28
N VAL A 113 15.99 32.38 26.34
CA VAL A 113 15.58 33.52 25.50
C VAL A 113 15.13 32.99 24.15
N VAL A 114 13.93 33.40 23.70
CA VAL A 114 13.42 33.06 22.37
C VAL A 114 13.16 34.35 21.58
N ARG A 115 13.74 34.44 20.38
CA ARG A 115 13.56 35.56 19.46
C ARG A 115 12.47 35.30 18.41
N PRO A 116 11.96 36.34 17.74
CA PRO A 116 11.00 36.18 16.65
C PRO A 116 11.55 35.24 15.57
N GLY A 117 10.75 34.27 15.14
CA GLY A 117 11.11 33.24 14.16
C GLY A 117 11.88 32.03 14.71
N GLU A 118 12.33 32.07 15.96
CA GLU A 118 13.00 30.92 16.59
C GLU A 118 11.99 29.87 17.06
N LYS A 119 12.43 28.61 17.10
CA LYS A 119 11.67 27.52 17.72
C LYS A 119 11.89 27.54 19.23
N ILE A 120 10.84 27.27 19.98
CA ILE A 120 10.95 27.11 21.43
C ILE A 120 11.66 25.78 21.71
N PRO A 121 12.77 25.76 22.45
CA PRO A 121 13.60 24.56 22.57
C PRO A 121 13.05 23.51 23.55
N VAL A 122 12.43 23.95 24.64
CA VAL A 122 11.89 23.10 25.73
C VAL A 122 10.60 23.71 26.26
N ASP A 123 9.84 22.97 27.07
CA ASP A 123 8.62 23.51 27.68
C ASP A 123 8.98 24.42 28.87
N GLY A 124 8.14 25.42 29.13
CA GLY A 124 8.35 26.31 30.25
C GLY A 124 7.25 27.35 30.46
N GLN A 125 7.52 28.32 31.33
CA GLN A 125 6.61 29.42 31.66
C GLN A 125 7.28 30.77 31.40
N ILE A 126 6.59 31.68 30.70
CA ILE A 126 7.14 33.01 30.38
C ILE A 126 7.37 33.77 31.67
N ASN A 127 8.62 34.20 31.89
CA ASN A 127 8.96 35.06 33.03
C ASN A 127 8.94 36.54 32.65
N ARG A 128 9.23 36.87 31.38
CA ARG A 128 9.35 38.25 30.90
C ARG A 128 9.04 38.37 29.41
N GLY A 129 8.23 39.36 29.05
CA GLY A 129 7.85 39.66 27.67
C GLY A 129 6.57 38.98 27.21
N SER A 130 6.25 39.14 25.93
CA SER A 130 5.04 38.57 25.30
C SER A 130 5.28 38.32 23.81
N SER A 131 4.54 37.38 23.24
CA SER A 131 4.58 37.09 21.81
C SER A 131 3.40 36.24 21.36
N ALA A 132 3.15 36.26 20.04
CA ALA A 132 2.28 35.30 19.37
C ALA A 132 3.07 34.03 19.01
N LEU A 133 2.59 32.88 19.47
CA LEU A 133 3.16 31.56 19.19
C LEU A 133 2.32 30.78 18.19
N ASP A 134 2.98 30.18 17.21
CA ASP A 134 2.37 29.23 16.29
C ASP A 134 2.49 27.82 16.86
N GLU A 135 1.40 27.39 17.48
CA GLU A 135 1.25 26.05 18.05
C GLU A 135 0.57 25.08 17.07
N SER A 136 0.33 25.49 15.81
CA SER A 136 -0.49 24.77 14.82
C SER A 136 -0.05 23.33 14.56
N MET A 137 1.24 23.02 14.70
CA MET A 137 1.77 21.69 14.44
C MET A 137 1.51 20.70 15.59
N ILE A 138 1.18 21.19 16.78
CA ILE A 138 0.90 20.39 17.98
C ILE A 138 -0.59 20.45 18.32
N THR A 139 -1.15 21.66 18.30
CA THR A 139 -2.56 21.91 18.61
C THR A 139 -3.44 21.85 17.37
N GLY A 140 -2.91 21.82 16.14
CA GLY A 140 -3.72 21.84 14.92
C GLY A 140 -4.49 23.15 14.68
N GLU A 141 -4.37 24.16 15.54
CA GLU A 141 -5.04 25.45 15.37
C GLU A 141 -4.24 26.34 14.43
N SER A 142 -4.88 26.85 13.37
CA SER A 142 -4.17 27.58 12.30
C SER A 142 -3.80 29.02 12.67
N LEU A 143 -4.37 29.57 13.74
CA LEU A 143 -4.11 30.93 14.19
C LEU A 143 -3.07 30.93 15.32
N PRO A 144 -2.07 31.83 15.28
CA PRO A 144 -1.15 32.00 16.40
C PRO A 144 -1.87 32.40 17.70
N VAL A 145 -1.39 31.86 18.82
CA VAL A 145 -1.91 32.12 20.17
C VAL A 145 -1.06 33.19 20.85
N GLU A 146 -1.68 34.24 21.37
CA GLU A 146 -1.01 35.29 22.14
C GLU A 146 -0.63 34.77 23.54
N LYS A 147 0.61 35.03 23.97
CA LYS A 147 1.16 34.61 25.26
C LYS A 147 1.81 35.77 25.99
N HIS A 148 1.57 35.83 27.30
CA HIS A 148 2.05 36.86 28.22
C HIS A 148 2.84 36.24 29.37
N GLU A 149 3.41 37.10 30.23
CA GLU A 149 4.08 36.67 31.46
C GLU A 149 3.16 35.79 32.31
N GLY A 150 3.68 34.66 32.76
CA GLY A 150 2.92 33.62 33.48
C GLY A 150 2.28 32.56 32.58
N ASP A 151 2.21 32.75 31.26
CA ASP A 151 1.68 31.73 30.36
C ASP A 151 2.69 30.61 30.07
N ASN A 152 2.17 29.41 29.85
CA ASN A 152 2.98 28.25 29.47
C ASN A 152 3.29 28.23 27.97
N VAL A 153 4.51 27.80 27.65
CA VAL A 153 5.01 27.61 26.28
C VAL A 153 5.44 26.16 26.05
N ILE A 154 5.26 25.69 24.82
CA ILE A 154 5.48 24.30 24.44
C ILE A 154 6.70 24.20 23.52
N GLY A 155 7.62 23.29 23.81
CA GLY A 155 8.78 23.01 22.98
C GLY A 155 8.41 22.52 21.58
N GLY A 156 9.12 23.00 20.57
CA GLY A 156 8.90 22.71 19.15
C GLY A 156 7.93 23.64 18.43
N THR A 157 7.20 24.49 19.17
CA THR A 157 6.37 25.57 18.60
C THR A 157 7.23 26.72 18.07
N ILE A 158 6.66 27.58 17.21
CA ILE A 158 7.39 28.64 16.54
C ILE A 158 6.97 30.00 17.08
N ASN A 159 7.93 30.77 17.57
CA ASN A 159 7.71 32.15 17.95
C ASN A 159 7.56 33.04 16.71
N LYS A 160 6.53 33.90 16.61
CA LYS A 160 6.30 34.74 15.42
C LYS A 160 6.85 36.15 15.53
N THR A 161 6.38 36.94 16.50
CA THR A 161 6.49 38.40 16.47
C THR A 161 7.37 38.98 17.57
N GLY A 162 7.13 38.62 18.83
CA GLY A 162 7.79 39.16 20.01
C GLY A 162 9.04 38.37 20.44
N SER A 163 9.75 38.89 21.43
CA SER A 163 10.84 38.19 22.11
C SER A 163 10.47 38.06 23.57
N PHE A 164 10.72 36.90 24.15
CA PHE A 164 10.43 36.65 25.56
C PHE A 164 11.51 35.77 26.18
N GLU A 165 11.60 35.87 27.49
CA GLU A 165 12.35 34.96 28.34
C GLU A 165 11.34 34.00 28.99
N PHE A 166 11.74 32.76 29.21
CA PHE A 166 10.92 31.79 29.92
C PHE A 166 11.77 30.89 30.80
N LEU A 167 11.19 30.44 31.90
CA LEU A 167 11.79 29.46 32.80
C LEU A 167 11.49 28.05 32.28
N ALA A 168 12.54 27.26 32.00
CA ALA A 168 12.38 25.88 31.56
C ALA A 168 11.77 25.01 32.67
N THR A 169 10.63 24.35 32.41
CA THR A 169 9.93 23.50 33.39
C THR A 169 10.03 22.01 33.07
N ARG A 170 10.05 21.63 31.78
CA ARG A 170 10.22 20.23 31.33
C ARG A 170 11.23 20.18 30.20
N VAL A 171 12.20 19.27 30.31
CA VAL A 171 13.34 19.15 29.39
C VAL A 171 13.51 17.71 28.91
N GLY A 172 14.18 17.52 27.77
CA GLY A 172 14.45 16.18 27.22
C GLY A 172 13.20 15.33 26.98
N SER A 173 13.13 14.15 27.60
CA SER A 173 12.03 13.20 27.49
C SER A 173 10.73 13.65 28.19
N GLU A 174 10.80 14.67 29.04
CA GLU A 174 9.64 15.19 29.76
C GLU A 174 8.88 16.26 28.96
N THR A 175 9.47 16.77 27.87
CA THR A 175 8.79 17.77 27.02
C THR A 175 7.53 17.20 26.38
N THR A 176 6.53 18.05 26.17
CA THR A 176 5.25 17.68 25.54
C THR A 176 5.47 17.01 24.17
N LEU A 177 6.38 17.53 23.36
CA LEU A 177 6.70 16.96 22.05
C LEU A 177 7.34 15.56 22.17
N SER A 178 8.25 15.34 23.12
CA SER A 178 8.83 14.01 23.37
C SER A 178 7.79 13.01 23.85
N GLN A 179 6.85 13.45 24.70
CA GLN A 179 5.72 12.63 25.14
C GLN A 179 4.83 12.22 23.97
N ILE A 180 4.49 13.16 23.09
CA ILE A 180 3.74 12.88 21.85
C ILE A 180 4.47 11.82 21.01
N ILE A 181 5.76 12.00 20.76
CA ILE A 181 6.56 11.05 19.96
C ILE A 181 6.53 9.66 20.59
N ARG A 182 6.78 9.55 21.90
CA ARG A 182 6.75 8.28 22.63
C ARG A 182 5.40 7.57 22.51
N LEU A 183 4.30 8.30 22.71
CA LEU A 183 2.95 7.73 22.62
C LEU A 183 2.64 7.22 21.20
N VAL A 184 3.07 7.95 20.16
CA VAL A 184 2.88 7.52 18.77
C VAL A 184 3.76 6.31 18.44
N GLU A 185 4.99 6.23 18.96
CA GLU A 185 5.88 5.06 18.79
C GLU A 185 5.34 3.81 19.49
N GLU A 186 4.89 3.94 20.74
CA GLU A 186 4.18 2.87 21.47
C GLU A 186 2.97 2.38 20.69
N ALA A 187 2.22 3.32 20.07
CA ALA A 187 1.07 2.99 19.27
C ALA A 187 1.43 2.10 18.07
N GLN A 188 2.50 2.44 17.36
CA GLN A 188 2.99 1.72 16.19
C GLN A 188 3.61 0.36 16.53
N GLY A 189 4.16 0.20 17.75
CA GLY A 189 4.76 -1.05 18.22
C GLY A 189 3.75 -2.08 18.76
N SER A 190 2.56 -1.63 19.17
CA SER A 190 1.54 -2.48 19.77
C SER A 190 0.77 -3.34 18.75
N LYS A 191 0.32 -4.53 19.16
CA LYS A 191 -0.57 -5.38 18.34
C LYS A 191 -2.04 -5.10 18.67
N ALA A 192 -2.83 -4.77 17.66
CA ALA A 192 -4.28 -4.64 17.81
C ALA A 192 -4.97 -6.03 17.86
N PRO A 193 -6.06 -6.20 18.62
CA PRO A 193 -6.83 -7.44 18.65
C PRO A 193 -7.29 -7.93 17.26
N ILE A 194 -7.65 -7.02 16.35
CA ILE A 194 -8.02 -7.34 14.96
C ILE A 194 -6.88 -8.05 14.19
N GLN A 195 -5.62 -7.87 14.58
CA GLN A 195 -4.49 -8.61 14.01
C GLN A 195 -4.57 -10.11 14.33
N ALA A 196 -5.12 -10.50 15.48
CA ALA A 196 -5.33 -11.90 15.81
C ALA A 196 -6.33 -12.58 14.87
N VAL A 197 -7.28 -11.82 14.29
CA VAL A 197 -8.19 -12.33 13.25
C VAL A 197 -7.41 -12.66 11.98
N ALA A 198 -6.49 -11.78 11.56
CA ALA A 198 -5.61 -12.03 10.42
C ALA A 198 -4.70 -13.25 10.65
N ASP A 199 -4.14 -13.39 11.85
CA ASP A 199 -3.33 -14.54 12.24
C ASP A 199 -4.15 -15.85 12.21
N LYS A 200 -5.39 -15.81 12.71
CA LYS A 200 -6.31 -16.96 12.67
C LYS A 200 -6.66 -17.35 11.24
N ILE A 201 -6.98 -16.37 10.38
CA ILE A 201 -7.26 -16.65 8.96
C ILE A 201 -6.05 -17.34 8.32
N SER A 202 -4.85 -16.82 8.53
CA SER A 202 -3.61 -17.39 7.98
C SER A 202 -3.37 -18.83 8.44
N ALA A 203 -3.66 -19.12 9.72
CA ALA A 203 -3.47 -20.45 10.31
C ALA A 203 -4.34 -21.54 9.66
N TYR A 204 -5.55 -21.20 9.20
CA TYR A 204 -6.42 -22.13 8.46
C TYR A 204 -6.17 -22.10 6.95
N PHE A 205 -5.90 -20.91 6.40
CA PHE A 205 -5.76 -20.70 4.97
C PHE A 205 -4.52 -21.38 4.40
N VAL A 206 -3.37 -21.27 5.06
CA VAL A 206 -2.11 -21.85 4.57
C VAL A 206 -2.17 -23.38 4.43
N PRO A 207 -2.63 -24.16 5.44
CA PRO A 207 -2.80 -25.61 5.27
C PRO A 207 -3.83 -25.98 4.18
N ALA A 208 -4.94 -25.24 4.08
CA ALA A 208 -5.98 -25.50 3.07
C ALA A 208 -5.44 -25.33 1.64
N VAL A 209 -4.64 -24.29 1.41
CA VAL A 209 -3.97 -24.03 0.13
C VAL A 209 -2.98 -25.13 -0.21
N ILE A 210 -2.17 -25.58 0.75
CA ILE A 210 -1.23 -26.69 0.52
C ILE A 210 -1.99 -27.95 0.12
N ALA A 211 -3.10 -28.26 0.80
CA ALA A 211 -3.95 -29.40 0.44
C ALA A 211 -4.55 -29.24 -0.96
N LEU A 212 -5.03 -28.05 -1.33
CA LEU A 212 -5.53 -27.75 -2.68
C LEU A 212 -4.45 -27.86 -3.75
N ALA A 213 -3.22 -27.42 -3.48
CA ALA A 213 -2.10 -27.55 -4.40
C ALA A 213 -1.77 -29.03 -4.65
N ILE A 214 -1.68 -29.84 -3.57
CA ILE A 214 -1.46 -31.28 -3.67
C ILE A 214 -2.60 -31.95 -4.45
N LEU A 215 -3.85 -31.58 -4.16
CA LEU A 215 -5.01 -32.11 -4.88
C LEU A 215 -4.96 -31.75 -6.37
N THR A 216 -4.60 -30.52 -6.70
CA THR A 216 -4.41 -30.05 -8.08
C THR A 216 -3.36 -30.90 -8.80
N PHE A 217 -2.21 -31.14 -8.16
CA PHE A 217 -1.17 -32.02 -8.70
C PHE A 217 -1.69 -33.43 -8.96
N VAL A 218 -2.37 -34.04 -7.99
CA VAL A 218 -2.88 -35.41 -8.07
C VAL A 218 -3.92 -35.56 -9.19
N ILE A 219 -4.86 -34.62 -9.30
CA ILE A 219 -5.90 -34.65 -10.33
C ILE A 219 -5.28 -34.55 -11.72
N TRP A 220 -4.39 -33.58 -11.95
CA TRP A 220 -3.78 -33.39 -13.27
C TRP A 220 -2.87 -34.55 -13.67
N TYR A 221 -2.03 -35.04 -12.76
CA TYR A 221 -1.07 -36.09 -13.07
C TYR A 221 -1.70 -37.48 -13.17
N PHE A 222 -2.50 -37.90 -12.16
CA PHE A 222 -3.01 -39.27 -12.10
C PHE A 222 -4.35 -39.47 -12.82
N PHE A 223 -5.25 -38.47 -12.80
CA PHE A 223 -6.60 -38.63 -13.37
C PHE A 223 -6.73 -38.09 -14.80
N LEU A 224 -6.03 -37.00 -15.11
CA LEU A 224 -6.10 -36.36 -16.44
C LEU A 224 -4.90 -36.70 -17.34
N GLY A 225 -3.92 -37.46 -16.85
CA GLY A 225 -2.77 -37.93 -17.63
C GLY A 225 -1.83 -36.80 -18.11
N ALA A 226 -1.82 -35.65 -17.44
CA ALA A 226 -0.94 -34.54 -17.80
C ALA A 226 0.52 -34.85 -17.47
N THR A 227 1.45 -34.18 -18.15
CA THR A 227 2.89 -34.35 -17.89
C THR A 227 3.24 -33.95 -16.45
N LEU A 228 4.30 -34.56 -15.90
CA LEU A 228 4.79 -34.23 -14.56
C LEU A 228 5.10 -32.73 -14.44
N SER A 229 5.74 -32.16 -15.47
CA SER A 229 5.97 -30.72 -15.57
C SER A 229 4.67 -29.91 -15.46
N PHE A 230 3.65 -30.28 -16.24
CA PHE A 230 2.38 -29.57 -16.26
C PHE A 230 1.74 -29.54 -14.87
N ALA A 231 1.67 -30.71 -14.20
CA ALA A 231 1.08 -30.83 -12.87
C ALA A 231 1.90 -30.09 -11.79
N LEU A 232 3.25 -30.17 -11.83
CA LEU A 232 4.13 -29.46 -10.89
C LEU A 232 4.06 -27.94 -11.05
N MET A 233 3.89 -27.44 -12.27
CA MET A 233 3.75 -26.01 -12.51
C MET A 233 2.38 -25.49 -12.06
N ALA A 234 1.32 -26.28 -12.19
CA ALA A 234 0.01 -25.95 -11.60
C ALA A 234 0.08 -25.92 -10.07
N PHE A 235 0.72 -26.92 -9.45
CA PHE A 235 1.00 -26.97 -8.01
C PHE A 235 1.76 -25.72 -7.53
N THR A 236 2.87 -25.38 -8.20
CA THR A 236 3.70 -24.23 -7.84
C THR A 236 2.92 -22.92 -8.01
N ALA A 237 2.14 -22.78 -9.08
CA ALA A 237 1.30 -21.59 -9.30
C ALA A 237 0.27 -21.42 -8.17
N VAL A 238 -0.41 -22.49 -7.73
CA VAL A 238 -1.39 -22.45 -6.63
C VAL A 238 -0.74 -22.04 -5.31
N ILE A 239 0.44 -22.59 -5.00
CA ILE A 239 1.19 -22.22 -3.79
C ILE A 239 1.59 -20.75 -3.80
N VAL A 240 2.11 -20.27 -4.92
CA VAL A 240 2.63 -18.90 -5.05
C VAL A 240 1.49 -17.89 -4.99
N ILE A 241 0.42 -18.07 -5.78
CA ILE A 241 -0.68 -17.11 -5.83
C ILE A 241 -1.40 -16.97 -4.50
N ALA A 242 -1.35 -18.01 -3.68
CA ALA A 242 -2.01 -18.07 -2.40
C ALA A 242 -1.20 -17.47 -1.25
N CYS A 243 0.01 -16.93 -1.44
CA CYS A 243 0.70 -16.24 -0.34
C CYS A 243 -0.15 -15.07 0.20
N PRO A 244 -0.56 -15.08 1.48
CA PRO A 244 -1.34 -13.99 2.06
C PRO A 244 -0.42 -12.87 2.58
N CYS A 245 0.58 -12.46 1.78
CA CYS A 245 1.63 -11.56 2.25
C CYS A 245 1.06 -10.19 2.66
N ALA A 246 0.09 -9.68 1.88
CA ALA A 246 -0.61 -8.43 2.14
C ALA A 246 -1.48 -8.46 3.41
N LEU A 247 -1.90 -9.66 3.87
CA LEU A 247 -2.75 -9.81 5.05
C LEU A 247 -2.00 -9.42 6.34
N GLY A 248 -0.70 -9.72 6.42
CA GLY A 248 0.15 -9.35 7.57
C GLY A 248 0.42 -7.84 7.68
N LEU A 249 0.27 -7.10 6.58
CA LEU A 249 0.43 -5.64 6.52
C LEU A 249 -0.85 -4.86 6.70
N ALA A 250 -1.99 -5.46 6.34
CA ALA A 250 -3.29 -4.82 6.28
C ALA A 250 -3.61 -3.99 7.53
N THR A 251 -3.34 -4.57 8.69
CA THR A 251 -3.58 -3.97 10.01
C THR A 251 -2.51 -2.94 10.41
N PRO A 252 -1.21 -3.30 10.50
CA PRO A 252 -0.19 -2.38 11.02
C PRO A 252 -0.03 -1.12 10.17
N THR A 253 -0.19 -1.20 8.85
CA THR A 253 -0.06 -0.04 7.98
C THR A 253 -1.21 0.96 8.18
N ALA A 254 -2.46 0.47 8.27
CA ALA A 254 -3.61 1.34 8.51
C ALA A 254 -3.55 2.00 9.90
N ILE A 255 -3.15 1.24 10.93
CA ILE A 255 -2.93 1.79 12.28
C ILE A 255 -1.85 2.87 12.25
N MET A 256 -0.69 2.59 11.62
CA MET A 256 0.42 3.53 11.57
C MET A 256 0.04 4.86 10.91
N VAL A 257 -0.71 4.82 9.79
CA VAL A 257 -1.22 6.05 9.15
C VAL A 257 -2.29 6.73 9.99
N GLY A 258 -3.22 5.95 10.57
CA GLY A 258 -4.30 6.46 11.41
C GLY A 258 -3.78 7.18 12.66
N THR A 259 -2.87 6.57 13.41
CA THR A 259 -2.30 7.17 14.63
C THR A 259 -1.40 8.38 14.30
N GLY A 260 -0.62 8.30 13.22
CA GLY A 260 0.15 9.45 12.73
C GLY A 260 -0.77 10.63 12.35
N LYS A 261 -1.90 10.34 11.68
CA LYS A 261 -2.87 11.37 11.31
C LYS A 261 -3.64 11.92 12.50
N GLY A 262 -3.96 11.08 13.48
CA GLY A 262 -4.52 11.50 14.76
C GLY A 262 -3.61 12.49 15.46
N ALA A 263 -2.31 12.18 15.57
CA ALA A 263 -1.32 13.04 16.21
C ALA A 263 -1.20 14.42 15.54
N GLU A 264 -1.21 14.48 14.20
CA GLU A 264 -1.28 15.76 13.45
C GLU A 264 -2.52 16.61 13.80
N ASN A 265 -3.59 15.99 14.29
CA ASN A 265 -4.83 16.67 14.66
C ASN A 265 -5.02 16.78 16.18
N GLY A 266 -3.98 16.53 16.99
CA GLY A 266 -4.06 16.64 18.45
C GLY A 266 -4.77 15.46 19.13
N ILE A 267 -4.92 14.32 18.45
CA ILE A 267 -5.55 13.09 18.96
C ILE A 267 -4.46 12.01 19.06
N LEU A 268 -3.97 11.77 20.27
CA LEU A 268 -2.94 10.77 20.52
C LEU A 268 -3.60 9.45 20.91
N VAL A 269 -3.23 8.37 20.24
CA VAL A 269 -3.82 7.05 20.49
C VAL A 269 -2.72 6.13 21.00
N LYS A 270 -2.90 5.54 22.18
CA LYS A 270 -1.91 4.68 22.84
C LYS A 270 -2.09 3.22 22.49
N GLY A 271 -1.68 2.86 21.29
CA GLY A 271 -1.80 1.47 20.83
C GLY A 271 -2.88 1.26 19.78
N GLY A 272 -2.86 0.07 19.19
CA GLY A 272 -3.88 -0.37 18.24
C GLY A 272 -5.19 -0.80 18.90
N GLU A 273 -5.16 -1.21 20.18
CA GLU A 273 -6.36 -1.61 20.92
C GLU A 273 -7.32 -0.44 21.19
N PRO A 274 -6.89 0.71 21.75
CA PRO A 274 -7.80 1.85 21.93
C PRO A 274 -8.45 2.33 20.64
N LEU A 275 -7.70 2.27 19.53
CA LEU A 275 -8.21 2.59 18.21
C LEU A 275 -9.32 1.62 17.78
N GLU A 276 -9.19 0.32 18.05
CA GLU A 276 -10.25 -0.66 17.75
C GLU A 276 -11.45 -0.52 18.70
N GLN A 277 -11.21 -0.28 19.99
CA GLN A 277 -12.26 -0.11 20.99
C GLN A 277 -13.12 1.11 20.66
N ALA A 278 -12.53 2.25 20.29
CA ALA A 278 -13.23 3.47 19.89
C ALA A 278 -14.28 3.23 18.79
N CYS A 279 -14.06 2.29 17.88
CA CYS A 279 -15.01 1.93 16.82
C CYS A 279 -16.22 1.15 17.35
N LYS A 280 -16.06 0.45 18.48
CA LYS A 280 -17.08 -0.41 19.12
C LYS A 280 -17.86 0.29 20.23
N ILE A 281 -17.42 1.48 20.66
CA ILE A 281 -18.09 2.27 21.69
C ILE A 281 -19.50 2.62 21.24
N ASN A 282 -20.46 2.36 22.14
CA ASN A 282 -21.86 2.74 21.98
C ASN A 282 -22.34 3.67 23.10
N THR A 283 -21.56 3.84 24.16
CA THR A 283 -21.89 4.68 25.32
C THR A 283 -20.67 5.49 25.74
N ILE A 284 -20.83 6.80 25.95
CA ILE A 284 -19.77 7.67 26.45
C ILE A 284 -20.23 8.32 27.75
N VAL A 285 -19.39 8.25 28.77
CA VAL A 285 -19.55 8.92 30.06
C VAL A 285 -18.57 10.09 30.10
N PHE A 286 -19.08 11.31 30.20
CA PHE A 286 -18.27 12.51 30.38
C PHE A 286 -18.22 12.89 31.85
N ASP A 287 -17.03 13.13 32.37
CA ASP A 287 -16.91 13.92 33.59
C ASP A 287 -17.41 15.36 33.34
N LYS A 288 -17.97 15.99 34.37
CA LYS A 288 -18.47 17.36 34.27
C LYS A 288 -17.31 18.37 34.30
N THR A 289 -16.54 18.36 35.38
CA THR A 289 -15.60 19.44 35.71
C THR A 289 -14.39 19.36 34.79
N GLY A 290 -14.01 20.47 34.15
CA GLY A 290 -12.82 20.54 33.27
C GLY A 290 -12.91 19.78 31.94
N THR A 291 -13.85 18.84 31.84
CA THR A 291 -14.20 18.13 30.61
C THR A 291 -15.34 18.83 29.86
N LEU A 292 -16.59 18.81 30.36
CA LEU A 292 -17.75 19.51 29.78
C LEU A 292 -17.73 21.01 30.05
N THR A 293 -17.11 21.40 31.16
CA THR A 293 -16.97 22.78 31.63
C THR A 293 -15.52 23.25 31.53
N LYS A 294 -15.27 24.54 31.72
CA LYS A 294 -13.92 25.12 31.61
C LYS A 294 -12.98 24.66 32.74
N GLY A 295 -13.51 24.09 33.83
CA GLY A 295 -12.72 23.65 34.98
C GLY A 295 -12.23 24.81 35.85
N LYS A 296 -12.77 26.01 35.63
CA LYS A 296 -12.45 27.23 36.37
C LYS A 296 -13.75 27.78 36.94
N PRO A 297 -14.16 27.36 38.15
CA PRO A 297 -15.33 27.91 38.79
C PRO A 297 -15.14 29.40 39.06
N GLU A 298 -16.18 30.19 38.85
CA GLU A 298 -16.19 31.63 39.12
C GLU A 298 -17.38 32.00 39.99
N VAL A 299 -17.21 32.96 40.90
CA VAL A 299 -18.31 33.47 41.71
C VAL A 299 -19.26 34.25 40.80
N THR A 300 -20.50 33.79 40.74
CA THR A 300 -21.54 34.39 39.89
C THR A 300 -22.50 35.24 40.71
N ASP A 301 -22.94 34.73 41.86
CA ASP A 301 -23.91 35.40 42.72
C ASP A 301 -23.48 35.36 44.18
N VAL A 302 -23.81 36.43 44.88
CA VAL A 302 -23.62 36.58 46.32
C VAL A 302 -24.92 37.17 46.84
N GLU A 303 -25.75 36.34 47.47
CA GLU A 303 -27.08 36.72 47.97
C GLU A 303 -27.07 36.78 49.49
N SER A 304 -27.28 37.98 50.06
CA SER A 304 -27.37 38.15 51.51
C SER A 304 -28.79 37.84 52.00
N VAL A 305 -28.88 37.17 53.16
CA VAL A 305 -30.13 36.79 53.83
C VAL A 305 -30.32 37.58 55.12
N SER A 306 -29.24 38.16 55.63
CA SER A 306 -29.17 38.98 56.84
C SER A 306 -28.79 40.42 56.49
N ASN A 307 -28.54 41.28 57.49
CA ASN A 307 -28.10 42.68 57.26
C ASN A 307 -26.66 42.81 56.72
N PHE A 308 -26.04 41.72 56.27
CA PHE A 308 -24.71 41.75 55.64
C PHE A 308 -24.82 42.36 54.25
N ASP A 309 -23.90 43.27 53.92
CA ASP A 309 -23.71 43.70 52.54
C ASP A 309 -22.96 42.62 51.75
N ARG A 310 -23.10 42.70 50.42
CA ARG A 310 -22.48 41.76 49.47
C ARG A 310 -20.97 41.61 49.69
N ASN A 311 -20.27 42.72 49.94
CA ASN A 311 -18.82 42.71 50.04
C ASN A 311 -18.38 42.09 51.37
N THR A 312 -19.04 42.39 52.49
CA THR A 312 -18.72 41.72 53.76
C THR A 312 -18.99 40.22 53.69
N LEU A 313 -20.08 39.80 53.03
CA LEU A 313 -20.37 38.37 52.87
C LEU A 313 -19.28 37.66 52.06
N LEU A 314 -18.85 38.25 50.95
CA LEU A 314 -17.78 37.72 50.12
C LEU A 314 -16.43 37.75 50.86
N THR A 315 -16.13 38.79 51.63
CA THR A 315 -14.91 38.89 52.43
C THR A 315 -14.85 37.80 53.49
N VAL A 316 -15.94 37.53 54.21
CA VAL A 316 -16.00 36.45 55.22
C VAL A 316 -15.81 35.09 54.56
N ALA A 317 -16.53 34.83 53.45
CA ALA A 317 -16.40 33.59 52.70
C ALA A 317 -14.98 33.38 52.16
N ALA A 318 -14.39 34.40 51.53
CA ALA A 318 -13.03 34.35 51.00
C ALA A 318 -11.96 34.22 52.10
N SER A 319 -12.19 34.81 53.27
CA SER A 319 -11.28 34.69 54.41
C SER A 319 -11.25 33.24 54.91
N LEU A 320 -12.42 32.60 55.07
CA LEU A 320 -12.51 31.18 55.43
C LEU A 320 -11.83 30.28 54.38
N GLU A 321 -12.09 30.55 53.11
CA GLU A 321 -11.63 29.72 51.99
C GLU A 321 -10.16 29.93 51.63
N LYS A 322 -9.51 30.98 52.12
CA LYS A 322 -8.07 31.23 51.90
C LYS A 322 -7.18 30.06 52.34
N GLN A 323 -7.61 29.26 53.32
CA GLN A 323 -6.86 28.10 53.84
C GLN A 323 -7.28 26.76 53.21
N SER A 324 -8.19 26.78 52.23
CA SER A 324 -8.75 25.60 51.58
C SER A 324 -8.16 25.42 50.18
N GLU A 325 -7.76 24.19 49.86
CA GLU A 325 -7.21 23.82 48.54
C GLU A 325 -8.31 23.45 47.52
N HIS A 326 -9.59 23.60 47.88
CA HIS A 326 -10.70 23.21 47.00
C HIS A 326 -10.86 24.21 45.84
N PRO A 327 -11.14 23.77 44.59
CA PRO A 327 -11.36 24.70 43.47
C PRO A 327 -12.44 25.78 43.68
N LEU A 328 -13.46 25.51 44.50
CA LEU A 328 -14.51 26.48 44.84
C LEU A 328 -13.99 27.55 45.81
N ALA A 329 -13.05 27.16 46.68
CA ALA A 329 -12.35 28.06 47.60
C ALA A 329 -11.52 29.08 46.84
N GLU A 330 -10.74 28.59 45.86
CA GLU A 330 -9.93 29.42 44.97
C GLU A 330 -10.79 30.43 44.20
N ALA A 331 -11.96 30.00 43.70
CA ALA A 331 -12.90 30.87 43.01
C ALA A 331 -13.40 32.03 43.90
N ILE A 332 -13.75 31.72 45.15
CA ILE A 332 -14.21 32.72 46.12
C ILE A 332 -13.07 33.67 46.51
N TYR A 333 -11.88 33.13 46.76
CA TYR A 333 -10.68 33.90 47.07
C TYR A 333 -10.31 34.86 45.93
N LYS A 334 -10.26 34.37 44.69
CA LYS A 334 -9.98 35.19 43.50
C LYS A 334 -11.03 36.26 43.26
N ALA A 335 -12.30 35.96 43.53
CA ALA A 335 -13.37 36.95 43.41
C ALA A 335 -13.19 38.12 44.40
N ALA A 336 -12.73 37.83 45.62
CA ALA A 336 -12.41 38.87 46.61
C ALA A 336 -11.13 39.64 46.25
N GLU A 337 -10.10 38.97 45.76
CA GLU A 337 -8.85 39.58 45.29
C GLU A 337 -9.09 40.53 44.10
N THR A 338 -9.85 40.10 43.10
CA THR A 338 -10.20 40.90 41.92
C THR A 338 -10.99 42.16 42.29
N GLN A 339 -11.78 42.10 43.37
CA GLN A 339 -12.54 43.22 43.91
C GLN A 339 -11.73 44.07 44.91
N ASN A 340 -10.45 43.76 45.14
CA ASN A 340 -9.58 44.41 46.12
C ASN A 340 -10.18 44.46 47.54
N LEU A 341 -10.86 43.38 47.95
CA LEU A 341 -11.45 43.28 49.29
C LEU A 341 -10.38 42.86 50.33
N GLY A 342 -10.33 43.57 51.45
CA GLY A 342 -9.41 43.24 52.55
C GLY A 342 -9.86 42.00 53.31
N LEU A 343 -9.08 40.92 53.24
CA LEU A 343 -9.38 39.67 53.94
C LEU A 343 -9.08 39.76 55.44
N HIS A 344 -9.85 39.01 56.24
CA HIS A 344 -9.65 38.90 57.67
C HIS A 344 -8.75 37.72 58.04
N GLU A 345 -8.14 37.80 59.22
CA GLU A 345 -7.39 36.67 59.78
C GLU A 345 -8.36 35.63 60.34
N VAL A 346 -8.17 34.36 59.96
CA VAL A 346 -8.99 33.23 60.40
C VAL A 346 -8.22 32.40 61.40
N SER A 347 -8.81 32.19 62.58
CA SER A 347 -8.30 31.29 63.60
C SER A 347 -9.15 30.01 63.67
N SER A 348 -8.56 28.90 64.12
CA SER A 348 -9.26 27.61 64.30
C SER A 348 -9.95 27.06 63.03
N PHE A 349 -9.33 27.22 61.86
CA PHE A 349 -9.83 26.65 60.61
C PHE A 349 -9.93 25.12 60.68
N SER A 350 -11.01 24.57 60.13
CA SER A 350 -11.21 23.13 60.02
C SER A 350 -12.08 22.81 58.81
N ALA A 351 -11.59 21.89 57.97
CA ALA A 351 -12.36 21.33 56.85
C ALA A 351 -13.18 20.13 57.32
N ILE A 352 -14.44 20.06 56.89
CA ILE A 352 -15.39 18.99 57.20
C ILE A 352 -15.71 18.25 55.88
N PRO A 353 -15.06 17.10 55.62
CA PRO A 353 -15.20 16.37 54.36
C PRO A 353 -16.66 16.10 53.98
N GLY A 354 -17.00 16.36 52.71
CA GLY A 354 -18.36 16.19 52.19
C GLY A 354 -19.40 17.23 52.66
N HIS A 355 -19.00 18.22 53.47
CA HIS A 355 -19.91 19.24 54.03
C HIS A 355 -19.45 20.68 53.73
N GLY A 356 -18.21 21.04 54.06
CA GLY A 356 -17.68 22.40 53.87
C GLY A 356 -16.53 22.74 54.82
N VAL A 357 -16.41 24.01 55.21
CA VAL A 357 -15.35 24.54 56.08
C VAL A 357 -15.92 25.35 57.25
N GLN A 358 -15.20 25.42 58.36
CA GLN A 358 -15.49 26.29 59.50
C GLN A 358 -14.25 27.07 59.93
N GLY A 359 -14.45 28.23 60.55
CA GLY A 359 -13.37 29.04 61.12
C GLY A 359 -13.89 30.23 61.92
N THR A 360 -13.02 30.81 62.73
CA THR A 360 -13.34 31.96 63.60
C THR A 360 -12.73 33.23 63.04
N ILE A 361 -13.58 34.24 62.79
CA ILE A 361 -13.22 35.57 62.29
C ILE A 361 -13.78 36.61 63.26
N ASN A 362 -12.93 37.50 63.79
CA ASN A 362 -13.32 38.54 64.76
C ASN A 362 -14.16 37.97 65.93
N ASP A 363 -13.70 36.88 66.54
CA ASP A 363 -14.38 36.13 67.62
C ASP A 363 -15.75 35.50 67.28
N VAL A 364 -16.17 35.53 66.01
CA VAL A 364 -17.40 34.88 65.53
C VAL A 364 -17.05 33.62 64.74
N VAL A 365 -17.72 32.51 65.07
CA VAL A 365 -17.56 31.24 64.34
C VAL A 365 -18.47 31.24 63.12
N TYR A 366 -17.88 31.11 61.94
CA TYR A 366 -18.57 31.00 60.67
C TYR A 366 -18.37 29.61 60.04
N TYR A 367 -19.38 29.23 59.26
CA TYR A 367 -19.47 27.97 58.54
C TYR A 367 -19.83 28.26 57.09
N LEU A 368 -19.12 27.64 56.14
CA LEU A 368 -19.40 27.76 54.71
C LEU A 368 -19.48 26.36 54.09
N GLY A 369 -20.60 26.01 53.47
CA GLY A 369 -20.74 24.67 52.88
C GLY A 369 -22.11 24.36 52.27
N ASN A 370 -22.38 23.07 52.09
CA ASN A 370 -23.63 22.57 51.50
C ASN A 370 -24.80 22.50 52.52
N ARG A 371 -26.00 22.10 52.05
CA ARG A 371 -27.18 21.93 52.92
C ARG A 371 -26.92 21.03 54.13
N LYS A 372 -26.19 19.93 53.95
CA LYS A 372 -25.89 18.95 55.02
C LYS A 372 -25.08 19.58 56.15
N LEU A 373 -24.16 20.50 55.85
CA LEU A 373 -23.43 21.23 56.90
C LEU A 373 -24.39 22.00 57.81
N ILE A 374 -25.41 22.62 57.24
CA ILE A 374 -26.35 23.46 58.00
C ILE A 374 -27.39 22.61 58.75
N THR A 375 -27.94 21.58 58.10
CA THR A 375 -28.97 20.73 58.71
C THR A 375 -28.42 19.72 59.69
N ASP A 376 -27.30 19.08 59.36
CA ASP A 376 -26.82 17.90 60.11
C ASP A 376 -25.84 18.32 61.21
N VAL A 377 -24.99 19.32 60.95
CA VAL A 377 -23.98 19.80 61.91
C VAL A 377 -24.52 20.96 62.75
N LEU A 378 -25.06 22.00 62.13
CA LEU A 378 -25.57 23.19 62.83
C LEU A 378 -27.00 23.02 63.35
N LYS A 379 -27.77 22.05 62.82
CA LYS A 379 -29.19 21.83 63.16
C LYS A 379 -30.06 23.07 62.95
N LEU A 380 -29.73 23.89 61.96
CA LEU A 380 -30.49 25.08 61.56
C LEU A 380 -31.45 24.74 60.42
N SER A 381 -32.60 25.42 60.36
CA SER A 381 -33.52 25.31 59.21
C SER A 381 -32.99 26.13 58.03
N VAL A 382 -33.12 25.57 56.83
CA VAL A 382 -32.79 26.18 55.54
C VAL A 382 -34.04 26.64 54.78
N ASP A 383 -35.23 26.54 55.36
CA ASP A 383 -36.51 26.79 54.66
C ASP A 383 -36.62 28.22 54.12
N SER A 384 -36.04 29.20 54.83
CA SER A 384 -36.07 30.61 54.43
C SER A 384 -35.24 30.90 53.17
N ILE A 385 -34.25 30.08 52.87
CA ILE A 385 -33.31 30.27 51.75
C ILE A 385 -33.45 29.23 50.66
N ASP A 386 -34.28 28.20 50.87
CA ASP A 386 -34.37 27.06 49.95
C ASP A 386 -34.88 27.46 48.57
N ALA A 387 -35.79 28.43 48.48
CA ALA A 387 -36.26 28.96 47.19
C ALA A 387 -35.14 29.67 46.41
N GLN A 388 -34.30 30.47 47.10
CA GLN A 388 -33.18 31.17 46.48
C GLN A 388 -32.09 30.20 46.04
N MET A 389 -31.73 29.25 46.90
CA MET A 389 -30.77 28.19 46.56
C MET A 389 -31.27 27.34 45.40
N SER A 390 -32.53 26.89 45.43
CA SER A 390 -33.09 26.07 44.35
C SER A 390 -33.06 26.80 43.02
N ARG A 391 -33.37 28.11 42.99
CA ARG A 391 -33.25 28.93 41.78
C ARG A 391 -31.82 28.97 41.24
N LEU A 392 -30.82 29.13 42.10
CA LEU A 392 -29.40 29.17 41.69
C LEU A 392 -28.93 27.79 41.21
N GLU A 393 -29.32 26.73 41.90
CA GLU A 393 -29.02 25.34 41.52
C GLU A 393 -29.65 24.96 40.17
N GLU A 394 -30.89 25.39 39.91
CA GLU A 394 -31.58 25.20 38.62
C GLU A 394 -30.91 25.94 37.46
N GLN A 395 -30.11 26.96 37.75
CA GLN A 395 -29.27 27.64 36.76
C GLN A 395 -27.93 26.94 36.52
N GLY A 396 -27.68 25.80 37.18
CA GLY A 396 -26.41 25.06 37.08
C GLY A 396 -25.31 25.64 37.95
N LYS A 397 -25.66 26.39 39.01
CA LYS A 397 -24.71 26.95 39.96
C LYS A 397 -24.59 26.05 41.18
N THR A 398 -23.42 26.03 41.79
CA THR A 398 -23.20 25.40 43.10
C THR A 398 -23.38 26.48 44.16
N ALA A 399 -24.51 26.41 44.89
CA ALA A 399 -24.84 27.32 45.97
C ALA A 399 -24.28 26.80 47.30
N MET A 400 -23.49 27.63 47.98
CA MET A 400 -22.96 27.36 49.31
C MET A 400 -23.55 28.34 50.31
N ILE A 401 -23.87 27.84 51.49
CA ILE A 401 -24.50 28.60 52.57
C ILE A 401 -23.42 29.08 53.51
N LEU A 402 -23.35 30.39 53.74
CA LEU A 402 -22.61 30.99 54.83
C LEU A 402 -23.53 31.12 56.04
N ALA A 403 -23.13 30.58 57.18
CA ALA A 403 -23.89 30.62 58.43
C ALA A 403 -22.99 30.96 59.62
N SER A 404 -23.58 31.56 60.65
CA SER A 404 -23.02 31.64 62.00
C SER A 404 -23.80 30.72 62.93
N LYS A 405 -23.39 30.62 64.20
CA LYS A 405 -24.17 29.90 65.23
C LYS A 405 -25.59 30.44 65.42
N ASP A 406 -25.81 31.72 65.10
CA ASP A 406 -27.07 32.41 65.34
C ASP A 406 -28.04 32.30 64.15
N GLY A 407 -27.57 31.86 62.97
CA GLY A 407 -28.41 31.69 61.79
C GLY A 407 -27.65 31.75 60.45
N VAL A 408 -28.41 31.61 59.37
CA VAL A 408 -27.89 31.73 57.99
C VAL A 408 -27.62 33.20 57.67
N VAL A 409 -26.41 33.49 57.19
CA VAL A 409 -25.94 34.84 56.83
C VAL A 409 -26.23 35.15 55.37
N GLY A 410 -26.01 34.18 54.47
CA GLY A 410 -26.39 34.26 53.07
C GLY A 410 -25.80 33.13 52.21
N ILE A 411 -25.81 33.31 50.90
CA ILE A 411 -25.46 32.32 49.89
C ILE A 411 -24.36 32.87 48.98
N VAL A 412 -23.34 32.06 48.72
CA VAL A 412 -22.34 32.30 47.67
C VAL A 412 -22.50 31.24 46.60
N ALA A 413 -22.74 31.66 45.35
CA ALA A 413 -22.91 30.77 44.22
C ALA A 413 -21.72 30.85 43.27
N VAL A 414 -21.17 29.69 42.97
CA VAL A 414 -20.07 29.51 42.01
C VAL A 414 -20.57 28.66 40.86
N ALA A 415 -20.18 29.02 39.64
CA ALA A 415 -20.54 28.27 38.46
C ALA A 415 -19.28 27.93 37.67
N ASP A 416 -19.19 26.68 37.23
CA ASP A 416 -18.22 26.29 36.21
C ASP A 416 -18.93 26.31 34.86
N THR A 417 -18.52 27.24 34.00
CA THR A 417 -19.22 27.48 32.73
C THR A 417 -18.94 26.35 31.74
N VAL A 418 -19.98 25.93 31.03
CA VAL A 418 -19.89 24.93 29.96
C VAL A 418 -18.99 25.46 28.83
N LYS A 419 -18.13 24.60 28.24
CA LYS A 419 -17.36 24.98 27.06
C LYS A 419 -18.29 25.24 25.88
N GLU A 420 -17.97 26.23 25.06
CA GLU A 420 -18.78 26.61 23.89
C GLU A 420 -18.95 25.43 22.90
N THR A 421 -17.95 24.54 22.83
CA THR A 421 -17.94 23.39 21.92
C THR A 421 -18.68 22.17 22.47
N SER A 422 -19.04 22.14 23.76
CA SER A 422 -19.66 20.97 24.42
C SER A 422 -20.97 20.58 23.75
N GLN A 423 -21.89 21.52 23.58
CA GLN A 423 -23.21 21.24 23.01
C GLN A 423 -23.11 20.65 21.59
N GLN A 424 -22.21 21.21 20.75
CA GLN A 424 -21.99 20.72 19.40
C GLN A 424 -21.41 19.29 19.38
N ALA A 425 -20.47 19.00 20.27
CA ALA A 425 -19.85 17.68 20.38
C ALA A 425 -20.88 16.62 20.81
N ILE A 426 -21.67 16.90 21.85
CA ILE A 426 -22.71 15.98 22.35
C ILE A 426 -23.76 15.70 21.27
N ALA A 427 -24.24 16.73 20.58
CA ALA A 427 -25.19 16.56 19.47
C ALA A 427 -24.62 15.70 18.34
N SER A 428 -23.31 15.80 18.06
CA SER A 428 -22.64 15.00 17.03
C SER A 428 -22.53 13.53 17.45
N LEU A 429 -22.19 13.25 18.72
CA LEU A 429 -22.15 11.89 19.26
C LEU A 429 -23.52 11.21 19.25
N GLN A 430 -24.57 11.95 19.64
CA GLN A 430 -25.95 11.45 19.59
C GLN A 430 -26.38 11.14 18.15
N LYS A 431 -26.02 11.97 17.17
CA LYS A 431 -26.26 11.70 15.73
C LYS A 431 -25.53 10.45 15.24
N MET A 432 -24.41 10.07 15.86
CA MET A 432 -23.69 8.82 15.57
C MET A 432 -24.34 7.60 16.22
N GLY A 433 -25.45 7.77 16.96
CA GLY A 433 -26.15 6.70 17.68
C GLY A 433 -25.46 6.29 18.98
N ILE A 434 -24.60 7.16 19.54
CA ILE A 434 -23.90 6.91 20.80
C ILE A 434 -24.72 7.49 21.95
N GLU A 435 -24.96 6.68 22.98
CA GLU A 435 -25.60 7.13 24.21
C GLU A 435 -24.63 7.95 25.05
N VAL A 436 -25.07 9.13 25.48
CA VAL A 436 -24.21 10.05 26.24
C VAL A 436 -24.70 10.16 27.67
N TYR A 437 -23.75 10.04 28.60
CA TYR A 437 -23.93 10.15 30.03
C TYR A 437 -23.04 11.27 30.57
N MET A 438 -23.51 11.96 31.60
CA MET A 438 -22.68 12.86 32.42
C MET A 438 -22.54 12.27 33.81
N ILE A 439 -21.32 12.26 34.35
CA ILE A 439 -21.03 11.85 35.73
C ILE A 439 -20.45 13.04 36.51
N THR A 440 -20.92 13.23 37.75
CA THR A 440 -20.44 14.33 38.59
C THR A 440 -20.71 14.07 40.08
N GLY A 441 -19.89 14.69 40.93
CA GLY A 441 -20.12 14.76 42.38
C GLY A 441 -21.09 15.87 42.80
N ASP A 442 -21.50 16.76 41.89
CA ASP A 442 -22.48 17.81 42.17
C ASP A 442 -23.85 17.22 42.54
N ASN A 443 -24.66 18.04 43.21
CA ASN A 443 -26.04 17.71 43.51
C ASN A 443 -26.88 17.47 42.24
N GLN A 444 -27.97 16.74 42.39
CA GLN A 444 -28.82 16.33 41.28
C GLN A 444 -29.39 17.51 40.46
N ARG A 445 -29.75 18.64 41.09
CA ARG A 445 -30.36 19.79 40.39
C ARG A 445 -29.34 20.51 39.50
N THR A 446 -28.17 20.81 40.04
CA THR A 446 -27.05 21.43 39.31
C THR A 446 -26.62 20.55 38.15
N ALA A 447 -26.48 19.24 38.38
CA ALA A 447 -26.14 18.28 37.32
C ALA A 447 -27.20 18.24 36.21
N GLN A 448 -28.50 18.21 36.55
CA GLN A 448 -29.57 18.24 35.55
C GLN A 448 -29.61 19.56 34.77
N ALA A 449 -29.32 20.69 35.41
CA ALA A 449 -29.27 21.99 34.75
C ALA A 449 -28.16 22.04 33.69
N ILE A 450 -26.93 21.62 34.06
CA ILE A 450 -25.80 21.53 33.11
C ILE A 450 -26.12 20.55 31.98
N ALA A 451 -26.65 19.37 32.30
CA ALA A 451 -27.03 18.37 31.31
C ALA A 451 -28.03 18.91 30.29
N ARG A 452 -29.04 19.68 30.73
CA ARG A 452 -30.00 20.35 29.84
C ARG A 452 -29.34 21.38 28.91
N GLN A 453 -28.35 22.13 29.40
CA GLN A 453 -27.63 23.12 28.58
C GLN A 453 -26.86 22.45 27.43
N VAL A 454 -26.23 21.29 27.68
CA VAL A 454 -25.48 20.55 26.64
C VAL A 454 -26.29 19.51 25.87
N GLY A 455 -27.53 19.23 26.29
CA GLY A 455 -28.42 18.26 25.64
C GLY A 455 -28.20 16.80 26.05
N ILE A 456 -27.69 16.54 27.26
CA ILE A 456 -27.51 15.20 27.83
C ILE A 456 -28.77 14.80 28.60
N THR A 457 -29.29 13.60 28.34
CA THR A 457 -30.47 13.04 29.03
C THR A 457 -30.12 12.20 30.25
N ASN A 458 -28.99 11.48 30.20
CA ASN A 458 -28.59 10.54 31.25
C ASN A 458 -27.58 11.19 32.19
N VAL A 459 -27.92 11.33 33.46
CA VAL A 459 -27.09 12.00 34.47
C VAL A 459 -26.87 11.10 35.67
N LEU A 460 -25.62 10.95 36.07
CA LEU A 460 -25.17 10.27 37.27
C LEU A 460 -24.60 11.36 38.22
N ALA A 461 -25.44 11.83 39.14
CA ALA A 461 -25.11 12.91 40.07
C ALA A 461 -24.75 12.35 41.46
N GLU A 462 -24.12 13.18 42.30
CA GLU A 462 -23.70 12.85 43.66
C GLU A 462 -22.75 11.64 43.75
N VAL A 463 -21.95 11.43 42.71
CA VAL A 463 -20.98 10.32 42.63
C VAL A 463 -19.63 10.75 43.21
N LEU A 464 -19.15 10.03 44.23
CA LEU A 464 -17.83 10.25 44.81
C LEU A 464 -16.72 9.79 43.83
N PRO A 465 -15.51 10.37 43.89
CA PRO A 465 -14.40 9.97 43.01
C PRO A 465 -14.13 8.46 42.99
N GLU A 466 -14.15 7.81 44.16
CA GLU A 466 -13.93 6.37 44.33
C GLU A 466 -15.03 5.51 43.67
N ASP A 467 -16.24 6.06 43.57
CA ASP A 467 -17.42 5.36 43.06
C ASP A 467 -17.62 5.56 41.54
N LYS A 468 -16.91 6.48 40.90
CA LYS A 468 -17.00 6.70 39.44
C LYS A 468 -16.72 5.42 38.65
N ALA A 469 -15.70 4.65 39.06
CA ALA A 469 -15.38 3.37 38.44
C ALA A 469 -16.51 2.34 38.60
N ASN A 470 -17.20 2.33 39.74
CA ASN A 470 -18.33 1.44 39.98
C ASN A 470 -19.52 1.78 39.07
N GLU A 471 -19.80 3.05 38.82
CA GLU A 471 -20.84 3.47 37.87
C GLU A 471 -20.51 3.07 36.42
N VAL A 472 -19.25 3.24 35.99
CA VAL A 472 -18.78 2.74 34.68
C VAL A 472 -18.98 1.23 34.58
N LYS A 473 -18.64 0.49 35.63
CA LYS A 473 -18.81 -0.97 35.70
C LYS A 473 -20.27 -1.40 35.63
N LYS A 474 -21.19 -0.67 36.27
CA LYS A 474 -22.65 -0.92 36.17
C LYS A 474 -23.12 -0.78 34.72
N LEU A 475 -22.65 0.22 34.00
CA LEU A 475 -22.99 0.39 32.57
C LEU A 475 -22.43 -0.74 31.72
N GLN A 476 -21.19 -1.18 31.97
CA GLN A 476 -20.59 -2.33 31.27
C GLN A 476 -21.36 -3.64 31.53
N GLN A 477 -21.84 -3.86 32.76
CA GLN A 477 -22.65 -5.03 33.12
C GLN A 477 -24.00 -5.07 32.38
N LEU A 478 -24.52 -3.93 31.93
CA LEU A 478 -25.69 -3.85 31.05
C LEU A 478 -25.37 -4.22 29.59
N GLY A 479 -24.15 -4.68 29.29
CA GLY A 479 -23.70 -5.04 27.95
C GLY A 479 -23.26 -3.86 27.10
N LYS A 480 -23.15 -2.65 27.68
CA LYS A 480 -22.69 -1.45 26.98
C LYS A 480 -21.16 -1.49 26.80
N LYS A 481 -20.70 -0.88 25.71
CA LYS A 481 -19.27 -0.62 25.47
C LYS A 481 -19.00 0.83 25.78
N VAL A 482 -18.34 1.04 26.92
CA VAL A 482 -18.31 2.33 27.61
C VAL A 482 -16.96 2.99 27.41
N ALA A 483 -16.97 4.21 26.89
CA ALA A 483 -15.82 5.11 27.00
C ALA A 483 -16.03 6.10 28.15
N MET A 484 -14.97 6.37 28.91
CA MET A 484 -14.95 7.41 29.93
C MET A 484 -14.09 8.57 29.40
N VAL A 485 -14.58 9.80 29.53
CA VAL A 485 -13.85 11.03 29.16
C VAL A 485 -13.66 11.87 30.42
N GLY A 486 -12.41 12.22 30.73
CA GLY A 486 -12.08 12.98 31.94
C GLY A 486 -10.72 13.67 31.84
N ASP A 487 -10.42 14.53 32.80
CA ASP A 487 -9.18 15.30 32.88
C ASP A 487 -8.46 15.16 34.24
N GLY A 488 -9.12 14.65 35.29
CA GLY A 488 -8.54 14.64 36.63
C GLY A 488 -7.79 13.37 37.04
N ILE A 489 -6.93 13.49 38.07
CA ILE A 489 -6.44 12.35 38.88
C ILE A 489 -7.62 11.53 39.42
N ASN A 490 -8.69 12.25 39.81
CA ASN A 490 -9.92 11.68 40.35
C ASN A 490 -10.65 10.77 39.36
N ASP A 491 -10.39 10.90 38.06
CA ASP A 491 -11.03 10.11 37.01
C ASP A 491 -10.16 8.94 36.55
N ALA A 492 -8.89 8.89 36.95
CA ALA A 492 -7.98 7.82 36.52
C ALA A 492 -8.54 6.41 36.80
N PRO A 493 -9.14 6.10 37.98
CA PRO A 493 -9.77 4.80 38.20
C PRO A 493 -10.94 4.50 37.23
N ALA A 494 -11.74 5.51 36.90
CA ALA A 494 -12.87 5.36 35.97
C ALA A 494 -12.40 5.24 34.51
N LEU A 495 -11.37 5.98 34.12
CA LEU A 495 -10.70 5.87 32.82
C LEU A 495 -10.10 4.48 32.60
N ALA A 496 -9.49 3.91 33.63
CA ALA A 496 -8.93 2.55 33.60
C ALA A 496 -10.02 1.46 33.56
N GLN A 497 -11.15 1.69 34.23
CA GLN A 497 -12.26 0.71 34.27
C GLN A 497 -13.06 0.66 32.96
N ALA A 498 -13.11 1.76 32.20
CA ALA A 498 -13.82 1.85 30.93
C ALA A 498 -13.23 0.91 29.86
N ASP A 499 -14.03 0.52 28.86
CA ASP A 499 -13.50 -0.20 27.68
C ASP A 499 -12.53 0.71 26.89
N LEU A 500 -12.70 2.03 27.01
CA LEU A 500 -11.82 3.05 26.46
C LEU A 500 -11.78 4.29 27.37
N GLY A 501 -10.61 4.57 27.96
CA GLY A 501 -10.35 5.85 28.60
C GLY A 501 -9.91 6.91 27.60
N ILE A 502 -10.53 8.08 27.60
CA ILE A 502 -10.15 9.26 26.80
C ILE A 502 -9.78 10.39 27.77
N ALA A 503 -8.50 10.74 27.80
CA ALA A 503 -8.01 11.81 28.66
C ALA A 503 -7.99 13.15 27.91
N MET A 504 -8.41 14.22 28.58
CA MET A 504 -8.26 15.59 28.07
C MET A 504 -6.89 16.15 28.44
N GLY A 505 -6.29 16.93 27.54
CA GLY A 505 -4.90 17.43 27.64
C GLY A 505 -4.67 18.51 28.69
N SER A 506 -5.73 19.05 29.30
CA SER A 506 -5.64 19.84 30.53
C SER A 506 -5.39 18.97 31.77
N GLY A 507 -5.44 17.65 31.61
CA GLY A 507 -5.38 16.71 32.70
C GLY A 507 -3.99 16.44 33.25
N THR A 508 -3.97 15.97 34.49
CA THR A 508 -2.72 15.58 35.19
C THR A 508 -1.99 14.45 34.46
N ASP A 509 -0.67 14.35 34.64
CA ASP A 509 0.16 13.31 34.00
C ASP A 509 -0.39 11.89 34.22
N VAL A 510 -1.01 11.64 35.38
CA VAL A 510 -1.66 10.37 35.74
C VAL A 510 -2.88 10.07 34.85
N ALA A 511 -3.71 11.08 34.56
CA ALA A 511 -4.87 10.93 33.67
C ALA A 511 -4.42 10.70 32.23
N MET A 512 -3.39 11.44 31.79
CA MET A 512 -2.76 11.21 30.49
C MET A 512 -2.16 9.82 30.40
N GLU A 513 -1.55 9.29 31.47
CA GLU A 513 -0.95 7.95 31.50
C GLU A 513 -2.02 6.85 31.39
N THR A 514 -3.15 7.03 32.06
CA THR A 514 -4.23 6.05 32.17
C THR A 514 -5.15 5.99 30.93
N GLY A 515 -5.29 7.10 30.20
CA GLY A 515 -6.13 7.17 28.99
C GLY A 515 -5.54 6.43 27.79
N GLY A 516 -6.37 5.62 27.11
CA GLY A 516 -6.01 4.96 25.84
C GLY A 516 -6.00 5.93 24.65
N ILE A 517 -6.75 7.03 24.72
CA ILE A 517 -6.69 8.17 23.80
C ILE A 517 -6.48 9.44 24.62
N VAL A 518 -5.65 10.37 24.13
CA VAL A 518 -5.37 11.67 24.76
C VAL A 518 -5.67 12.78 23.77
N ILE A 519 -6.46 13.77 24.20
CA ILE A 519 -6.90 14.92 23.40
C ILE A 519 -6.13 16.17 23.81
N ILE A 520 -5.22 16.67 22.98
CA ILE A 520 -4.30 17.76 23.35
C ILE A 520 -5.03 19.10 23.53
N LYS A 521 -5.99 19.43 22.64
CA LYS A 521 -6.57 20.78 22.53
C LYS A 521 -7.58 21.15 23.62
N ASN A 522 -7.86 20.23 24.54
CA ASN A 522 -8.96 20.33 25.51
C ASN A 522 -10.35 20.61 24.89
N ASP A 523 -10.53 20.28 23.60
CA ASP A 523 -11.78 20.47 22.85
C ASP A 523 -12.54 19.13 22.73
N LEU A 524 -13.81 19.12 23.15
CA LEU A 524 -14.67 17.94 23.09
C LEU A 524 -14.99 17.48 21.67
N ARG A 525 -14.87 18.36 20.66
CA ARG A 525 -15.04 17.96 19.26
C ARG A 525 -14.00 16.92 18.83
N ASP A 526 -12.81 16.95 19.43
CA ASP A 526 -11.76 15.99 19.12
C ASP A 526 -12.08 14.58 19.64
N VAL A 527 -12.94 14.45 20.66
CA VAL A 527 -13.50 13.14 21.07
C VAL A 527 -14.34 12.54 19.93
N VAL A 528 -15.15 13.37 19.26
CA VAL A 528 -15.92 12.96 18.09
C VAL A 528 -14.99 12.55 16.95
N HIS A 529 -13.98 13.39 16.67
CA HIS A 529 -13.01 13.13 15.62
C HIS A 529 -12.14 11.89 15.88
N ALA A 530 -11.84 11.57 17.13
CA ALA A 530 -11.14 10.34 17.50
C ALA A 530 -11.96 9.09 17.14
N ILE A 531 -13.28 9.13 17.37
CA ILE A 531 -14.19 8.05 17.01
C ILE A 531 -14.34 7.94 15.48
N ASP A 532 -14.44 9.07 14.77
CA ASP A 532 -14.47 9.08 13.31
C ASP A 532 -13.20 8.49 12.69
N LEU A 533 -12.03 8.92 13.18
CA LEU A 533 -10.73 8.41 12.76
C LEU A 533 -10.60 6.91 13.02
N SER A 534 -11.04 6.45 14.20
CA SER A 534 -11.09 5.04 14.55
C SER A 534 -11.97 4.25 13.58
N LYS A 535 -13.20 4.72 13.31
CA LYS A 535 -14.13 4.06 12.36
C LYS A 535 -13.54 3.98 10.95
N GLU A 536 -12.95 5.06 10.45
CA GLU A 536 -12.34 5.07 9.11
C GLU A 536 -11.12 4.15 9.04
N THR A 537 -10.27 4.15 10.07
CA THR A 537 -9.11 3.27 10.13
C THR A 537 -9.52 1.80 10.22
N MET A 538 -10.52 1.46 11.06
CA MET A 538 -11.04 0.10 11.14
C MET A 538 -11.72 -0.35 9.84
N TRP A 539 -12.41 0.55 9.16
CA TRP A 539 -12.97 0.30 7.84
C TRP A 539 -11.87 -0.01 6.82
N LYS A 540 -10.76 0.74 6.86
CA LYS A 540 -9.59 0.48 6.01
C LYS A 540 -8.92 -0.85 6.30
N ILE A 541 -8.77 -1.24 7.56
CA ILE A 541 -8.25 -2.56 7.94
C ILE A 541 -9.13 -3.66 7.33
N LYS A 542 -10.46 -3.56 7.46
CA LYS A 542 -11.39 -4.54 6.88
C LYS A 542 -11.29 -4.60 5.35
N GLN A 543 -11.20 -3.45 4.68
CA GLN A 543 -10.97 -3.39 3.24
C GLN A 543 -9.66 -4.07 2.84
N ASN A 544 -8.57 -3.76 3.54
CA ASN A 544 -7.25 -4.32 3.26
C ASN A 544 -7.24 -5.84 3.46
N MET A 545 -7.89 -6.35 4.51
CA MET A 545 -8.05 -7.79 4.73
C MET A 545 -8.88 -8.43 3.61
N PHE A 546 -9.96 -7.77 3.17
CA PHE A 546 -10.75 -8.22 2.02
C PHE A 546 -9.89 -8.30 0.77
N PHE A 547 -9.15 -7.24 0.42
CA PHE A 547 -8.27 -7.23 -0.75
C PHE A 547 -7.15 -8.26 -0.67
N ALA A 548 -6.54 -8.44 0.50
CA ALA A 548 -5.49 -9.42 0.72
C ALA A 548 -5.96 -10.87 0.51
N LEU A 549 -7.26 -11.16 0.60
CA LEU A 549 -7.82 -12.50 0.39
C LEU A 549 -8.54 -12.62 -0.96
N PHE A 550 -9.21 -11.57 -1.42
CA PHE A 550 -10.03 -11.56 -2.63
C PHE A 550 -9.21 -12.01 -3.86
N TYR A 551 -8.02 -11.45 -4.05
CA TYR A 551 -7.17 -11.81 -5.18
C TYR A 551 -6.64 -13.24 -5.10
N ASN A 552 -6.29 -13.70 -3.89
CA ASN A 552 -5.83 -15.06 -3.67
C ASN A 552 -6.94 -16.07 -3.97
N VAL A 553 -8.16 -15.83 -3.48
CA VAL A 553 -9.32 -16.69 -3.70
C VAL A 553 -9.70 -16.73 -5.18
N MET A 554 -9.68 -15.61 -5.90
CA MET A 554 -9.92 -15.61 -7.35
C MET A 554 -8.77 -16.26 -8.13
N GLY A 555 -7.53 -16.07 -7.70
CA GLY A 555 -6.34 -16.55 -8.39
C GLY A 555 -6.12 -18.06 -8.26
N ILE A 556 -6.51 -18.68 -7.14
CA ILE A 556 -6.33 -20.12 -6.90
C ILE A 556 -6.99 -20.97 -7.99
N PRO A 557 -8.27 -20.79 -8.37
CA PRO A 557 -8.89 -21.56 -9.45
C PRO A 557 -8.18 -21.43 -10.81
N ILE A 558 -7.71 -20.22 -11.13
CA ILE A 558 -6.99 -19.93 -12.38
C ILE A 558 -5.60 -20.60 -12.36
N ALA A 559 -4.89 -20.52 -11.23
CA ALA A 559 -3.61 -21.19 -11.02
C ALA A 559 -3.73 -22.72 -11.02
N ALA A 560 -4.85 -23.25 -10.52
CA ALA A 560 -5.20 -24.66 -10.58
C ALA A 560 -5.59 -25.14 -11.99
N ARG A 561 -5.63 -24.22 -12.96
CA ARG A 561 -5.94 -24.47 -14.39
C ARG A 561 -7.34 -24.99 -14.66
N LEU A 562 -8.29 -24.74 -13.75
CA LEU A 562 -9.70 -25.11 -13.95
C LEU A 562 -10.30 -24.48 -15.21
N PHE A 563 -9.82 -23.29 -15.59
CA PHE A 563 -10.27 -22.55 -16.77
C PHE A 563 -9.36 -22.73 -17.99
N PHE A 564 -8.56 -23.81 -18.04
CA PHE A 564 -7.69 -24.11 -19.18
C PHE A 564 -8.45 -24.14 -20.51
N GLY A 565 -9.68 -24.67 -20.54
CA GLY A 565 -10.51 -24.75 -21.75
C GLY A 565 -10.98 -23.41 -22.33
N ILE A 566 -10.91 -22.32 -21.55
CA ILE A 566 -11.24 -20.94 -21.98
C ILE A 566 -9.94 -20.15 -22.23
N GLY A 567 -8.78 -20.83 -22.21
CA GLY A 567 -7.49 -20.17 -22.38
C GLY A 567 -7.13 -19.25 -21.21
N LEU A 568 -7.52 -19.59 -19.98
CA LEU A 568 -7.09 -18.84 -18.78
C LEU A 568 -6.17 -19.73 -17.93
N VAL A 569 -4.87 -19.45 -17.99
CA VAL A 569 -3.83 -20.20 -17.27
C VAL A 569 -2.92 -19.20 -16.59
N LEU A 570 -2.66 -19.36 -15.29
CA LEU A 570 -1.72 -18.49 -14.57
C LEU A 570 -0.38 -19.20 -14.37
N LYS A 571 0.69 -18.67 -14.97
CA LYS A 571 2.06 -19.14 -14.73
C LYS A 571 2.57 -18.67 -13.35
N PRO A 572 3.46 -19.43 -12.68
CA PRO A 572 3.93 -19.09 -11.34
C PRO A 572 4.62 -17.72 -11.25
N GLU A 573 5.34 -17.29 -12.29
CA GLU A 573 6.04 -16.00 -12.31
C GLU A 573 5.05 -14.84 -12.25
N LEU A 574 3.98 -14.91 -13.06
CA LEU A 574 2.93 -13.91 -13.08
C LEU A 574 2.09 -13.94 -11.80
N ALA A 575 1.90 -15.12 -11.19
CA ALA A 575 1.32 -15.23 -9.86
C ALA A 575 2.16 -14.50 -8.79
N GLY A 576 3.50 -14.62 -8.86
CA GLY A 576 4.43 -13.90 -7.99
C GLY A 576 4.37 -12.39 -8.19
N LEU A 577 4.27 -11.91 -9.44
CA LEU A 577 4.09 -10.49 -9.74
C LEU A 577 2.75 -9.95 -9.22
N ALA A 578 1.65 -10.70 -9.45
CA ALA A 578 0.32 -10.31 -8.99
C ALA A 578 0.24 -10.21 -7.46
N MET A 579 0.93 -11.12 -6.75
CA MET A 579 1.09 -11.08 -5.30
C MET A 579 1.82 -9.81 -4.83
N ALA A 580 2.90 -9.40 -5.51
CA ALA A 580 3.60 -8.16 -5.19
C ALA A 580 2.70 -6.92 -5.36
N LEU A 581 1.89 -6.88 -6.42
CA LEU A 581 0.94 -5.79 -6.67
C LEU A 581 -0.21 -5.77 -5.64
N SER A 582 -0.64 -6.92 -5.13
CA SER A 582 -1.62 -7.02 -4.04
C SER A 582 -1.13 -6.31 -2.78
N SER A 583 0.12 -6.52 -2.37
CA SER A 583 0.70 -5.80 -1.22
C SER A 583 0.72 -4.28 -1.41
N ILE A 584 1.05 -3.81 -2.62
CA ILE A 584 1.02 -2.37 -2.96
C ILE A 584 -0.40 -1.82 -2.86
N SER A 585 -1.42 -2.58 -3.28
CA SER A 585 -2.82 -2.16 -3.19
C SER A 585 -3.25 -1.91 -1.76
N VAL A 586 -2.88 -2.80 -0.83
CA VAL A 586 -3.19 -2.69 0.59
C VAL A 586 -2.48 -1.50 1.24
N VAL A 587 -1.20 -1.29 0.92
CA VAL A 587 -0.46 -0.14 1.45
C VAL A 587 -0.99 1.16 0.85
N GLY A 588 -1.23 1.20 -0.47
CA GLY A 588 -1.81 2.35 -1.16
C GLY A 588 -3.19 2.74 -0.62
N ASN A 589 -4.06 1.76 -0.37
CA ASN A 589 -5.37 2.01 0.25
C ASN A 589 -5.24 2.59 1.66
N SER A 590 -4.27 2.10 2.44
CA SER A 590 -3.98 2.63 3.78
C SER A 590 -3.48 4.07 3.73
N LEU A 591 -2.67 4.43 2.72
CA LEU A 591 -2.17 5.80 2.55
C LEU A 591 -3.27 6.82 2.25
N LEU A 592 -4.45 6.40 1.75
CA LEU A 592 -5.60 7.30 1.57
C LEU A 592 -6.14 7.86 2.89
N LEU A 593 -5.81 7.25 4.03
CA LEU A 593 -6.08 7.82 5.36
C LEU A 593 -5.32 9.14 5.60
N LYS A 594 -4.22 9.42 4.88
CA LYS A 594 -3.53 10.72 4.97
C LYS A 594 -4.43 11.89 4.58
N LEU A 595 -5.46 11.63 3.75
CA LEU A 595 -6.44 12.62 3.31
C LEU A 595 -7.57 12.86 4.32
N PHE A 596 -7.58 12.14 5.45
CA PHE A 596 -8.54 12.35 6.52
C PHE A 596 -8.50 13.80 7.01
N ARG A 597 -9.68 14.41 7.12
CA ARG A 597 -9.87 15.75 7.67
C ARG A 597 -11.03 15.70 8.67
N PRO A 598 -10.84 16.19 9.91
CA PRO A 598 -11.91 16.29 10.88
C PRO A 598 -13.17 16.95 10.31
N GLY A 599 -14.34 16.34 10.54
CA GLY A 599 -15.65 16.85 10.13
C GLY A 599 -15.98 16.74 8.62
N HIS A 600 -15.09 16.16 7.79
CA HIS A 600 -15.30 16.04 6.35
C HIS A 600 -15.28 14.57 5.91
N LYS A 601 -16.17 14.20 4.97
CA LYS A 601 -16.16 12.85 4.40
C LYS A 601 -14.99 12.68 3.43
N ASN A 602 -14.19 11.64 3.64
CA ASN A 602 -13.10 11.27 2.73
C ASN A 602 -13.66 10.46 1.55
N TYR A 603 -14.13 11.14 0.50
CA TYR A 603 -14.68 10.49 -0.69
C TYR A 603 -13.66 9.60 -1.40
N ALA A 604 -12.38 9.99 -1.44
CA ALA A 604 -11.32 9.18 -2.03
C ALA A 604 -11.19 7.82 -1.31
N SER A 605 -11.20 7.84 0.02
CA SER A 605 -11.20 6.65 0.86
C SER A 605 -12.45 5.78 0.68
N ALA A 606 -13.62 6.41 0.43
CA ALA A 606 -14.90 5.71 0.23
C ALA A 606 -15.02 5.03 -1.15
N PHE A 607 -14.53 5.66 -2.23
CA PHE A 607 -14.59 5.11 -3.60
C PHE A 607 -13.44 4.16 -3.93
N ALA A 608 -12.32 4.25 -3.19
CA ALA A 608 -11.14 3.41 -3.42
C ALA A 608 -11.44 1.91 -3.54
N PRO A 609 -12.33 1.29 -2.72
CA PRO A 609 -12.59 -0.14 -2.84
C PRO A 609 -13.21 -0.53 -4.17
N ALA A 610 -14.20 0.22 -4.64
CA ALA A 610 -14.87 -0.06 -5.90
C ALA A 610 -13.88 0.08 -7.08
N PHE A 611 -13.08 1.14 -7.06
CA PHE A 611 -12.04 1.36 -8.06
C PHE A 611 -10.98 0.25 -8.04
N MET A 612 -10.49 -0.14 -6.85
CA MET A 612 -9.48 -1.19 -6.73
C MET A 612 -10.01 -2.55 -7.18
N VAL A 613 -11.23 -2.95 -6.79
CA VAL A 613 -11.85 -4.19 -7.28
C VAL A 613 -11.86 -4.20 -8.81
N LEU A 614 -12.31 -3.11 -9.43
CA LEU A 614 -12.40 -3.01 -10.89
C LEU A 614 -11.00 -3.03 -11.55
N ALA A 615 -10.10 -2.16 -11.11
CA ALA A 615 -8.77 -2.03 -11.69
C ALA A 615 -7.95 -3.32 -11.57
N PHE A 616 -7.97 -3.96 -10.40
CA PHE A 616 -7.21 -5.20 -10.19
C PHE A 616 -7.90 -6.40 -10.83
N SER A 617 -9.23 -6.47 -10.90
CA SER A 617 -9.90 -7.54 -11.65
C SER A 617 -9.56 -7.48 -13.14
N LEU A 618 -9.54 -6.28 -13.73
CA LEU A 618 -9.09 -6.06 -15.11
C LEU A 618 -7.62 -6.46 -15.28
N MET A 619 -6.74 -6.03 -14.37
CA MET A 619 -5.32 -6.39 -14.41
C MET A 619 -5.09 -7.89 -14.28
N PHE A 620 -5.80 -8.58 -13.38
CA PHE A 620 -5.71 -10.03 -13.21
C PHE A 620 -6.21 -10.78 -14.44
N PHE A 621 -7.30 -10.30 -15.06
CA PHE A 621 -7.80 -10.84 -16.31
C PHE A 621 -6.77 -10.69 -17.42
N GLU A 622 -6.17 -9.50 -17.56
CA GLU A 622 -5.10 -9.26 -18.53
C GLU A 622 -3.85 -10.08 -18.25
N PHE A 623 -3.47 -10.32 -16.99
CA PHE A 623 -2.38 -11.24 -16.67
C PHE A 623 -2.71 -12.69 -17.00
N ALA A 624 -3.92 -13.15 -16.72
CA ALA A 624 -4.35 -14.50 -17.08
C ALA A 624 -4.39 -14.68 -18.60
N ARG A 625 -4.85 -13.65 -19.34
CA ARG A 625 -4.85 -13.60 -20.81
C ARG A 625 -3.45 -13.48 -21.41
N PHE A 626 -2.59 -12.66 -20.84
CA PHE A 626 -1.20 -12.52 -21.28
C PHE A 626 -0.43 -13.82 -21.01
N SER A 627 -0.67 -14.43 -19.85
CA SER A 627 -0.12 -15.73 -19.49
C SER A 627 -0.57 -16.81 -20.47
N SER A 628 -1.84 -16.80 -20.90
CA SER A 628 -2.31 -17.74 -21.90
C SER A 628 -1.83 -17.42 -23.32
N GLY A 629 -1.67 -16.16 -23.70
CA GLY A 629 -1.01 -15.76 -24.95
C GLY A 629 0.48 -16.12 -25.00
N MET A 630 1.18 -16.07 -23.86
CA MET A 630 2.52 -16.67 -23.71
C MET A 630 2.49 -18.20 -23.69
N THR A 631 1.33 -18.77 -23.35
CA THR A 631 1.09 -20.20 -23.49
C THR A 631 0.69 -20.50 -24.93
N GLU A 632 0.16 -19.59 -25.75
CA GLU A 632 0.03 -19.72 -27.21
C GLU A 632 1.38 -19.53 -27.90
N GLY A 633 2.25 -18.66 -27.39
CA GLY A 633 3.66 -18.57 -27.82
C GLY A 633 4.55 -19.71 -27.33
N SER A 634 4.10 -20.50 -26.34
CA SER A 634 4.71 -21.78 -25.96
C SER A 634 3.91 -23.01 -26.40
N ASN A 635 2.66 -22.83 -26.83
CA ASN A 635 1.77 -23.85 -27.42
C ASN A 635 1.80 -23.75 -28.94
N THR A 636 2.45 -22.76 -29.54
CA THR A 636 3.11 -22.96 -30.83
C THR A 636 4.27 -23.94 -30.72
N MET A 637 4.65 -24.36 -29.50
CA MET A 637 5.53 -25.52 -29.25
C MET A 637 4.88 -26.68 -28.47
N VAL A 638 3.58 -26.64 -28.17
CA VAL A 638 2.80 -27.78 -27.57
C VAL A 638 1.55 -28.12 -28.39
N ALA A 639 1.31 -27.43 -29.50
CA ALA A 639 0.49 -27.87 -30.62
C ALA A 639 1.28 -27.87 -31.93
N ALA A 640 2.62 -27.97 -31.86
CA ALA A 640 3.23 -28.95 -32.72
C ALA A 640 2.78 -30.31 -32.14
N ALA A 641 1.63 -30.81 -32.60
CA ALA A 641 1.69 -32.20 -32.98
C ALA A 641 3.00 -32.30 -33.77
N GLU A 642 3.98 -33.04 -33.26
CA GLU A 642 4.87 -33.74 -34.16
C GLU A 642 3.91 -34.53 -35.06
N VAL A 643 3.46 -33.89 -36.14
CA VAL A 643 3.01 -34.60 -37.30
C VAL A 643 4.25 -35.41 -37.61
N LYS A 644 4.23 -36.69 -37.25
CA LYS A 644 5.22 -37.65 -37.70
C LYS A 644 5.11 -37.63 -39.21
N VAL A 645 5.83 -36.72 -39.84
CA VAL A 645 5.92 -36.64 -41.29
C VAL A 645 6.66 -37.91 -41.69
N ASP A 646 6.07 -38.68 -42.58
CA ASP A 646 6.67 -39.91 -43.08
C ASP A 646 8.08 -39.58 -43.62
N PRO A 647 9.14 -40.29 -43.19
CA PRO A 647 10.49 -40.06 -43.71
C PRO A 647 10.57 -40.07 -45.24
N LYS A 648 9.66 -40.77 -45.93
CA LYS A 648 9.55 -40.73 -47.39
C LYS A 648 9.11 -39.36 -47.92
N VAL A 649 8.18 -38.69 -47.25
CA VAL A 649 7.70 -37.34 -47.62
C VAL A 649 8.81 -36.31 -47.40
N VAL A 650 9.56 -36.45 -46.31
CA VAL A 650 10.73 -35.60 -46.03
C VAL A 650 11.80 -35.77 -47.12
N GLN A 651 12.07 -37.02 -47.54
CA GLN A 651 13.04 -37.32 -48.58
C GLN A 651 12.59 -36.79 -49.96
N GLN A 652 11.33 -37.01 -50.34
CA GLN A 652 10.76 -36.51 -51.60
C GLN A 652 10.73 -34.98 -51.65
N ALA A 653 10.41 -34.31 -50.55
CA ALA A 653 10.43 -32.85 -50.50
C ALA A 653 11.86 -32.29 -50.63
N LYS A 654 12.86 -32.98 -50.07
CA LYS A 654 14.27 -32.61 -50.27
C LYS A 654 14.73 -32.80 -51.70
N GLU A 655 14.40 -33.94 -52.33
CA GLU A 655 14.73 -34.20 -53.74
C GLU A 655 14.07 -33.16 -54.66
N LEU A 656 12.78 -32.87 -54.45
CA LEU A 656 12.08 -31.82 -55.17
C LEU A 656 12.76 -30.46 -55.02
N PHE A 657 13.18 -30.09 -53.81
CA PHE A 657 13.85 -28.83 -53.54
C PHE A 657 15.22 -28.71 -54.23
N ILE A 658 15.95 -29.82 -54.36
CA ILE A 658 17.29 -29.86 -54.96
C ILE A 658 17.21 -29.76 -56.49
N ASP A 659 16.28 -30.49 -57.11
CA ASP A 659 16.19 -30.61 -58.58
C ASP A 659 15.44 -29.43 -59.23
N SER A 660 14.76 -28.61 -58.43
CA SER A 660 13.93 -27.51 -58.89
C SER A 660 14.66 -26.17 -58.94
N ARG A 661 14.35 -25.33 -59.93
CA ARG A 661 14.86 -23.95 -59.99
C ARG A 661 14.01 -23.03 -59.12
N GLY A 662 14.64 -22.12 -58.39
CA GLY A 662 13.93 -21.15 -57.55
C GLY A 662 14.06 -19.71 -58.04
N LYS A 663 13.02 -18.90 -57.83
CA LYS A 663 13.05 -17.44 -57.98
C LYS A 663 12.67 -16.78 -56.66
N VAL A 664 13.25 -15.61 -56.39
CA VAL A 664 12.84 -14.77 -55.26
C VAL A 664 12.28 -13.45 -55.77
N ASN A 665 11.16 -13.06 -55.19
CA ASN A 665 10.57 -11.73 -55.35
C ASN A 665 10.34 -11.11 -53.97
N TYR A 666 9.94 -9.84 -53.90
CA TYR A 666 9.69 -9.14 -52.63
C TYR A 666 8.33 -8.46 -52.63
N ALA A 667 7.59 -8.63 -51.53
CA ALA A 667 6.40 -7.84 -51.21
C ALA A 667 6.64 -7.08 -49.91
N GLU A 668 6.47 -5.76 -49.94
CA GLU A 668 6.68 -4.86 -48.79
C GLU A 668 8.05 -5.00 -48.06
N GLY A 669 9.05 -5.55 -48.76
CA GLY A 669 10.39 -5.81 -48.24
C GLY A 669 10.61 -7.20 -47.63
N ASN A 670 9.61 -8.08 -47.65
CA ASN A 670 9.75 -9.48 -47.27
C ASN A 670 9.97 -10.37 -48.51
N PRO A 671 10.94 -11.30 -48.50
CA PRO A 671 11.17 -12.20 -49.61
C PRO A 671 10.02 -13.20 -49.76
N LYS A 672 9.55 -13.40 -50.99
CA LYS A 672 8.63 -14.46 -51.39
C LYS A 672 9.36 -15.42 -52.30
N LEU A 673 9.34 -16.70 -51.92
CA LEU A 673 10.13 -17.75 -52.52
C LEU A 673 9.26 -18.57 -53.47
N PHE A 674 9.74 -18.79 -54.69
CA PHE A 674 9.06 -19.55 -55.73
C PHE A 674 9.95 -20.73 -56.15
N LEU A 675 9.34 -21.89 -56.35
CA LEU A 675 10.00 -23.11 -56.80
C LEU A 675 9.32 -23.64 -58.08
N GLU A 676 10.11 -23.93 -59.09
CA GLU A 676 9.64 -24.46 -60.38
C GLU A 676 9.45 -25.96 -60.26
N VAL A 677 8.24 -26.44 -60.54
CA VAL A 677 7.94 -27.88 -60.53
C VAL A 677 7.59 -28.34 -61.94
N GLU A 678 8.18 -29.45 -62.37
CA GLU A 678 7.85 -30.04 -63.67
C GLU A 678 6.40 -30.56 -63.69
N PRO A 679 5.65 -30.30 -64.77
CA PRO A 679 4.29 -30.79 -64.91
C PRO A 679 4.29 -32.28 -65.30
N HIS A 680 4.42 -33.18 -64.32
CA HIS A 680 4.12 -34.60 -64.48
C HIS A 680 3.11 -35.09 -63.43
N GLU A 681 2.41 -36.18 -63.74
CA GLU A 681 1.25 -36.69 -62.98
C GLU A 681 1.56 -36.83 -61.49
N THR A 682 1.05 -35.88 -60.71
CA THR A 682 1.12 -35.71 -59.25
C THR A 682 2.46 -35.21 -58.67
N LEU A 683 2.38 -34.17 -57.83
CA LEU A 683 3.48 -33.53 -57.09
C LEU A 683 4.25 -34.46 -56.13
N GLY A 684 3.79 -35.70 -55.91
CA GLY A 684 4.38 -36.66 -54.98
C GLY A 684 4.26 -36.30 -53.48
N LEU A 685 3.92 -35.04 -53.17
CA LEU A 685 3.75 -34.53 -51.81
C LEU A 685 2.26 -34.47 -51.39
N PRO A 686 1.94 -34.76 -50.11
CA PRO A 686 0.57 -34.69 -49.61
C PRO A 686 0.06 -33.24 -49.57
N LEU A 687 -1.22 -33.04 -49.93
CA LEU A 687 -1.90 -31.74 -49.87
C LEU A 687 -2.92 -31.72 -48.72
N VAL A 688 -3.05 -30.59 -48.03
CA VAL A 688 -4.16 -30.32 -47.09
C VAL A 688 -5.44 -30.02 -47.84
N GLU A 689 -5.31 -29.28 -48.95
CA GLU A 689 -6.45 -28.74 -49.70
C GLU A 689 -6.09 -28.60 -51.19
N GLY A 690 -7.07 -28.76 -52.08
CA GLY A 690 -6.92 -28.52 -53.52
C GLY A 690 -6.45 -29.71 -54.35
N LYS A 691 -5.82 -29.43 -55.50
CA LYS A 691 -5.36 -30.41 -56.50
C LYS A 691 -3.85 -30.34 -56.67
N ALA A 692 -3.23 -31.49 -56.95
CA ALA A 692 -1.78 -31.63 -57.15
C ALA A 692 -1.30 -31.30 -58.58
N MET A 693 -2.19 -30.83 -59.45
CA MET A 693 -1.88 -30.53 -60.84
C MET A 693 -1.79 -29.02 -61.02
N LEU A 694 -0.68 -28.54 -61.58
CA LEU A 694 -0.40 -27.13 -61.84
C LEU A 694 -0.63 -26.80 -63.32
N GLY A 695 -1.60 -25.94 -63.63
CA GLY A 695 -1.77 -25.29 -64.92
C GLY A 695 -0.98 -23.97 -65.03
N THR A 696 -1.15 -23.27 -66.15
CA THR A 696 -0.57 -21.93 -66.37
C THR A 696 -1.28 -20.90 -65.49
N ASN A 697 -0.52 -20.02 -64.81
CA ASN A 697 -1.01 -19.05 -63.82
C ASN A 697 -1.69 -19.68 -62.59
N GLU A 698 -1.27 -20.89 -62.24
CA GLU A 698 -1.72 -21.60 -61.04
C GLU A 698 -0.53 -21.86 -60.11
N MET A 699 -0.79 -21.88 -58.80
CA MET A 699 0.23 -22.14 -57.78
C MET A 699 -0.27 -23.06 -56.67
N ILE A 700 0.65 -23.85 -56.12
CA ILE A 700 0.48 -24.60 -54.87
C ILE A 700 1.34 -23.93 -53.80
N ILE A 701 0.79 -23.76 -52.60
CA ILE A 701 1.47 -23.02 -51.52
C ILE A 701 1.96 -24.01 -50.47
N GLY A 702 3.22 -23.85 -50.03
CA GLY A 702 3.79 -24.54 -48.89
C GLY A 702 2.97 -24.32 -47.61
N PHE A 703 3.04 -25.26 -46.67
CA PHE A 703 2.17 -25.22 -45.48
C PHE A 703 2.36 -23.96 -44.64
N ASP A 704 3.61 -23.59 -44.33
CA ASP A 704 3.93 -22.47 -43.45
C ASP A 704 3.64 -21.12 -44.17
N GLU A 705 3.96 -21.01 -45.46
CA GLU A 705 3.60 -19.84 -46.28
C GLU A 705 2.07 -19.67 -46.37
N ALA A 706 1.32 -20.76 -46.53
CA ALA A 706 -0.14 -20.72 -46.60
C ALA A 706 -0.76 -20.28 -45.26
N GLN A 707 -0.20 -20.68 -44.11
CA GLN A 707 -0.68 -20.19 -42.81
C GLN A 707 -0.44 -18.68 -42.68
N MET A 708 0.73 -18.20 -43.06
CA MET A 708 1.05 -16.77 -43.02
C MET A 708 0.12 -15.97 -43.96
N MET A 709 -0.11 -16.43 -45.19
CA MET A 709 -1.02 -15.76 -46.13
C MET A 709 -2.48 -15.76 -45.64
N LYS A 710 -2.90 -16.77 -44.87
CA LYS A 710 -4.22 -16.79 -44.21
C LYS A 710 -4.30 -15.81 -43.03
N GLU A 711 -3.26 -15.72 -42.22
CA GLU A 711 -3.16 -14.74 -41.14
C GLU A 711 -3.19 -13.29 -41.67
N GLU A 712 -2.53 -13.05 -42.80
CA GLU A 712 -2.54 -11.77 -43.52
C GLU A 712 -3.83 -11.51 -44.32
N LYS A 713 -4.78 -12.47 -44.31
CA LYS A 713 -6.07 -12.42 -45.04
C LYS A 713 -5.92 -12.25 -46.56
N LEU A 714 -4.82 -12.73 -47.12
CA LEU A 714 -4.56 -12.72 -48.56
C LEU A 714 -5.28 -13.87 -49.27
N ILE A 715 -5.43 -15.01 -48.59
CA ILE A 715 -6.17 -16.18 -49.06
C ILE A 715 -7.01 -16.75 -47.91
N ASN A 716 -8.11 -17.42 -48.24
CA ASN A 716 -8.90 -18.24 -47.33
C ASN A 716 -8.61 -19.74 -47.54
N GLY A 717 -8.33 -20.17 -48.78
CA GLY A 717 -8.10 -21.58 -49.11
C GLY A 717 -7.74 -21.82 -50.57
N SER A 718 -7.89 -23.06 -51.02
CA SER A 718 -7.70 -23.42 -52.43
C SER A 718 -8.87 -22.88 -53.29
N GLY A 719 -8.56 -22.39 -54.49
CA GLY A 719 -9.50 -21.79 -55.44
C GLY A 719 -9.47 -20.26 -55.50
N ASP A 720 -8.80 -19.62 -54.55
CA ASP A 720 -8.69 -18.15 -54.47
C ASP A 720 -7.88 -17.56 -55.64
N LEU A 721 -8.27 -16.34 -56.03
CA LEU A 721 -7.70 -15.58 -57.14
C LEU A 721 -6.97 -14.36 -56.61
N LEU A 722 -5.68 -14.26 -56.94
CA LEU A 722 -4.79 -13.18 -56.56
C LEU A 722 -4.54 -12.28 -57.78
N PRO A 723 -5.14 -11.07 -57.83
CA PRO A 723 -4.93 -10.15 -58.93
C PRO A 723 -3.54 -9.52 -58.87
N ASN A 724 -2.89 -9.34 -60.02
CA ASN A 724 -1.56 -8.71 -60.18
C ASN A 724 -0.48 -9.31 -59.27
N PHE A 725 -0.48 -10.63 -59.10
CA PHE A 725 0.47 -11.33 -58.25
C PHE A 725 1.84 -11.44 -58.95
N PHE A 726 2.81 -10.62 -58.51
CA PHE A 726 4.21 -10.63 -58.98
C PHE A 726 4.39 -10.59 -60.51
N GLY A 727 3.64 -9.71 -61.18
CA GLY A 727 3.72 -9.49 -62.63
C GLY A 727 2.73 -10.32 -63.45
N ILE A 728 2.00 -11.25 -62.81
CA ILE A 728 0.96 -12.05 -63.44
C ILE A 728 -0.40 -11.41 -63.15
N GLY A 729 -1.19 -11.15 -64.20
CA GLY A 729 -2.46 -10.41 -64.08
C GLY A 729 -3.47 -11.07 -63.14
N GLU A 730 -3.54 -12.40 -63.12
CA GLU A 730 -4.42 -13.16 -62.24
C GLU A 730 -3.79 -14.53 -61.93
N MET A 731 -3.48 -14.79 -60.66
CA MET A 731 -2.88 -16.03 -60.18
C MET A 731 -3.89 -16.82 -59.36
N ARG A 732 -4.07 -18.11 -59.66
CA ARG A 732 -4.99 -18.99 -58.91
C ARG A 732 -4.25 -19.90 -57.93
N VAL A 733 -4.71 -19.96 -56.69
CA VAL A 733 -4.25 -20.95 -55.72
C VAL A 733 -4.98 -22.26 -56.00
N VAL A 734 -4.28 -23.31 -56.41
CA VAL A 734 -4.91 -24.62 -56.72
C VAL A 734 -4.70 -25.67 -55.64
N GLY A 735 -3.77 -25.46 -54.72
CA GLY A 735 -3.60 -26.34 -53.57
C GLY A 735 -2.69 -25.79 -52.46
N ILE A 736 -2.76 -26.41 -51.29
CA ILE A 736 -1.93 -26.13 -50.12
C ILE A 736 -1.29 -27.44 -49.66
N LEU A 737 0.04 -27.47 -49.56
CA LEU A 737 0.79 -28.62 -49.07
C LEU A 737 0.47 -28.95 -47.62
N ALA A 738 0.43 -30.25 -47.30
CA ALA A 738 0.52 -30.70 -45.92
C ALA A 738 1.93 -30.50 -45.40
N LYS A 739 2.05 -30.18 -44.11
CA LYS A 739 3.32 -29.88 -43.46
C LYS A 739 4.34 -31.00 -43.72
N THR A 740 5.40 -30.66 -44.45
CA THR A 740 6.47 -31.59 -44.82
C THR A 740 7.64 -31.53 -43.83
N GLY A 741 7.73 -30.47 -43.03
CA GLY A 741 8.86 -30.23 -42.12
C GLY A 741 10.17 -29.94 -42.84
N THR A 742 10.10 -29.48 -44.09
CA THR A 742 11.25 -29.14 -44.95
C THR A 742 11.12 -27.72 -45.50
N GLU A 743 12.18 -27.21 -46.14
CA GLU A 743 12.21 -25.85 -46.70
C GLU A 743 11.05 -25.57 -47.68
N VAL A 744 10.53 -26.60 -48.36
CA VAL A 744 9.40 -26.50 -49.30
C VAL A 744 8.14 -25.91 -48.66
N ASP A 745 7.96 -26.04 -47.33
CA ASP A 745 6.81 -25.48 -46.61
C ASP A 745 6.76 -23.94 -46.67
N ASN A 746 7.87 -23.27 -47.03
CA ASN A 746 7.99 -21.81 -47.17
C ASN A 746 7.90 -21.30 -48.63
N TYR A 747 7.62 -22.17 -49.61
CA TYR A 747 7.71 -21.84 -51.04
C TYR A 747 6.35 -21.86 -51.76
N HIS A 748 6.25 -21.05 -52.82
CA HIS A 748 5.19 -21.12 -53.82
C HIS A 748 5.65 -22.02 -54.98
N LEU A 749 4.94 -23.11 -55.22
CA LEU A 749 5.24 -24.07 -56.28
C LEU A 749 4.46 -23.69 -57.53
N VAL A 750 5.17 -23.46 -58.63
CA VAL A 750 4.60 -23.04 -59.92
C VAL A 750 5.23 -23.84 -61.06
N ASN A 751 4.53 -23.97 -62.19
CA ASN A 751 5.12 -24.64 -63.36
C ASN A 751 6.11 -23.73 -64.11
N GLY A 752 6.89 -24.30 -65.04
CA GLY A 752 7.92 -23.57 -65.79
C GLY A 752 7.39 -22.40 -66.63
N GLU A 753 6.20 -22.51 -67.22
CA GLU A 753 5.59 -21.40 -67.97
C GLU A 753 5.25 -20.22 -67.06
N THR A 754 4.65 -20.48 -65.90
CA THR A 754 4.31 -19.46 -64.91
C THR A 754 5.59 -18.86 -64.32
N MET A 755 6.59 -19.68 -64.04
CA MET A 755 7.90 -19.25 -63.55
C MET A 755 8.61 -18.29 -64.53
N TYR A 756 8.44 -18.48 -65.84
CA TYR A 756 9.01 -17.59 -66.85
C TYR A 756 8.45 -16.16 -66.77
N TRP A 757 7.13 -16.02 -66.58
CA TRP A 757 6.45 -14.72 -66.54
C TRP A 757 6.55 -13.99 -65.18
N LEU A 758 6.91 -14.70 -64.10
CA LEU A 758 7.15 -14.07 -62.79
C LEU A 758 8.31 -13.07 -62.88
N THR A 759 8.06 -11.84 -62.44
CA THR A 759 9.13 -10.88 -62.15
C THR A 759 10.02 -11.47 -61.05
N SER A 760 11.33 -11.26 -61.14
CA SER A 760 12.28 -11.87 -60.20
C SER A 760 13.36 -10.89 -59.79
N ALA A 761 13.48 -10.68 -58.49
CA ALA A 761 14.58 -9.91 -57.91
C ALA A 761 15.87 -10.74 -57.82
N ALA A 762 15.77 -12.08 -57.83
CA ALA A 762 16.91 -13.00 -57.80
C ALA A 762 16.54 -14.42 -58.24
N SER A 763 17.55 -15.21 -58.61
CA SER A 763 17.46 -16.67 -58.77
C SER A 763 18.06 -17.39 -57.57
N LEU A 764 17.54 -18.58 -57.27
CA LEU A 764 18.11 -19.49 -56.28
C LEU A 764 18.76 -20.67 -56.97
N LYS A 765 19.98 -21.00 -56.54
CA LYS A 765 20.66 -22.26 -56.87
C LYS A 765 20.89 -23.05 -55.61
N THR A 766 20.73 -24.36 -55.70
CA THR A 766 20.89 -25.28 -54.58
C THR A 766 21.95 -26.32 -54.90
N THR A 767 22.69 -26.76 -53.89
CA THR A 767 23.59 -27.92 -53.98
C THR A 767 23.61 -28.65 -52.65
N THR A 768 24.12 -29.87 -52.66
CA THR A 768 24.20 -30.72 -51.46
C THR A 768 25.66 -30.96 -51.10
N THR A 769 26.01 -30.76 -49.83
CA THR A 769 27.35 -31.07 -49.31
C THR A 769 27.51 -32.57 -49.05
N SER A 770 28.75 -33.03 -48.84
CA SER A 770 29.08 -34.46 -48.64
C SER A 770 28.39 -35.11 -47.42
N ASP A 771 27.91 -34.32 -46.47
CA ASP A 771 27.14 -34.72 -45.28
C ASP A 771 25.61 -34.67 -45.49
N GLY A 772 25.15 -34.35 -46.70
CA GLY A 772 23.73 -34.30 -47.06
C GLY A 772 23.03 -32.99 -46.68
N SER A 773 23.76 -31.96 -46.25
CA SER A 773 23.18 -30.63 -45.99
C SER A 773 22.94 -29.87 -47.31
N ILE A 774 21.79 -29.20 -47.42
CA ILE A 774 21.45 -28.40 -48.60
C ILE A 774 21.99 -26.99 -48.40
N LYS A 775 22.72 -26.48 -49.38
CA LYS A 775 23.22 -25.10 -49.41
C LYS A 775 22.53 -24.33 -50.52
N VAL A 776 22.01 -23.16 -50.15
CA VAL A 776 21.24 -22.29 -51.04
C VAL A 776 22.08 -21.04 -51.36
N PHE A 777 22.16 -20.75 -52.65
CA PHE A 777 22.85 -19.61 -53.23
C PHE A 777 21.81 -18.66 -53.81
N TYR A 778 21.78 -17.46 -53.26
CA TYR A 778 20.97 -16.34 -53.71
C TYR A 778 21.77 -15.55 -54.75
N GLU A 779 21.43 -15.73 -56.02
CA GLU A 779 22.04 -15.02 -57.15
C GLU A 779 21.35 -13.67 -57.36
N ILE A 780 22.05 -12.61 -57.02
CA ILE A 780 21.50 -11.25 -57.02
C ILE A 780 21.43 -10.72 -58.46
N THR A 781 20.25 -10.23 -58.85
CA THR A 781 20.02 -9.51 -60.13
C THR A 781 19.84 -7.99 -59.90
N ASN A 782 19.68 -7.20 -60.97
CA ASN A 782 19.56 -5.73 -60.87
C ASN A 782 18.19 -5.24 -60.32
N GLU A 783 17.24 -6.13 -60.03
CA GLU A 783 15.84 -5.77 -59.69
C GLU A 783 15.53 -5.87 -58.18
N VAL A 784 16.55 -5.77 -57.32
CA VAL A 784 16.40 -5.89 -55.86
C VAL A 784 15.82 -4.61 -55.22
N PRO A 785 14.89 -4.72 -54.24
CA PRO A 785 14.33 -3.56 -53.55
C PRO A 785 15.38 -2.69 -52.83
N SER A 786 15.21 -1.37 -52.88
CA SER A 786 16.14 -0.40 -52.27
C SER A 786 16.40 -0.61 -50.77
N LYS A 787 15.41 -1.13 -50.03
CA LYS A 787 15.53 -1.46 -48.59
C LYS A 787 16.44 -2.68 -48.33
N PHE A 788 16.61 -3.57 -49.30
CA PHE A 788 17.56 -4.68 -49.21
C PHE A 788 18.96 -4.26 -49.68
N LEU A 789 19.04 -3.30 -50.62
CA LEU A 789 20.31 -2.70 -51.06
C LEU A 789 21.08 -1.99 -49.94
N THR A 790 20.40 -1.52 -48.89
CA THR A 790 21.08 -0.94 -47.72
C THR A 790 21.81 -1.99 -46.87
N LEU A 791 21.45 -3.27 -46.98
CA LEU A 791 22.08 -4.38 -46.28
C LEU A 791 23.18 -5.06 -47.12
N LEU A 792 23.09 -4.95 -48.46
CA LEU A 792 24.01 -5.53 -49.42
C LEU A 792 24.56 -4.45 -50.37
N PRO A 793 25.83 -4.00 -50.20
CA PRO A 793 26.43 -3.07 -51.15
C PRO A 793 26.74 -3.78 -52.48
N LEU A 794 25.87 -3.65 -53.48
CA LEU A 794 26.01 -4.36 -54.78
C LEU A 794 27.31 -4.08 -55.52
N ASP A 795 27.92 -2.91 -55.32
CA ASP A 795 29.16 -2.51 -55.99
C ASP A 795 30.33 -3.46 -55.64
N SER A 796 30.34 -4.06 -54.44
CA SER A 796 31.42 -4.96 -54.01
C SER A 796 31.29 -6.37 -54.59
N LEU A 797 30.08 -6.81 -54.94
CA LEU A 797 29.82 -8.13 -55.57
C LEU A 797 30.26 -8.17 -57.04
N ASN A 798 30.44 -7.02 -57.68
CA ASN A 798 30.71 -6.92 -59.11
C ASN A 798 32.20 -7.04 -59.50
N HIS A 799 33.12 -6.87 -58.55
CA HIS A 799 34.57 -6.83 -58.82
C HIS A 799 35.30 -8.04 -58.22
N ARG A 800 35.98 -8.81 -59.07
CA ARG A 800 36.86 -9.90 -58.61
C ARG A 800 38.08 -9.33 -57.91
N VAL A 801 38.45 -9.91 -56.77
CA VAL A 801 39.61 -9.48 -55.99
C VAL A 801 40.81 -10.34 -56.37
N THR A 802 41.90 -9.73 -56.84
CA THR A 802 43.13 -10.47 -57.16
C THR A 802 44.08 -10.41 -55.96
N ILE A 803 44.37 -11.56 -55.35
CA ILE A 803 45.31 -11.69 -54.23
C ILE A 803 46.38 -12.69 -54.63
N ALA A 804 47.65 -12.26 -54.62
CA ALA A 804 48.81 -13.09 -54.97
C ALA A 804 48.69 -13.84 -56.32
N GLY A 805 48.10 -13.20 -57.34
CA GLY A 805 47.95 -13.77 -58.70
C GLY A 805 46.77 -14.73 -58.89
N ARG A 806 45.98 -15.03 -57.85
CA ARG A 806 44.71 -15.76 -57.95
C ARG A 806 43.52 -14.79 -57.85
N GLN A 807 42.48 -15.04 -58.64
CA GLN A 807 41.24 -14.26 -58.61
C GLN A 807 40.22 -14.92 -57.67
N TYR A 808 39.70 -14.13 -56.73
CA TYR A 808 38.65 -14.55 -55.80
C TYR A 808 37.34 -13.83 -56.12
N GLN A 809 36.24 -14.57 -56.05
CA GLN A 809 34.90 -14.02 -56.23
C GLN A 809 34.32 -13.56 -54.88
N PRO A 810 33.76 -12.35 -54.79
CA PRO A 810 33.14 -11.86 -53.56
C PRO A 810 31.85 -12.62 -53.23
N VAL A 811 31.68 -13.01 -51.97
CA VAL A 811 30.47 -13.67 -51.44
C VAL A 811 30.06 -13.00 -50.14
N TYR A 812 28.77 -12.73 -49.99
CA TYR A 812 28.16 -12.33 -48.71
C TYR A 812 27.45 -13.52 -48.08
N ILE A 813 27.49 -13.63 -46.75
CA ILE A 813 26.96 -14.78 -46.04
C ILE A 813 25.88 -14.33 -45.06
N GLY A 814 24.73 -15.00 -45.05
CA GLY A 814 23.67 -14.76 -44.08
C GLY A 814 24.13 -15.00 -42.64
N ALA A 815 23.50 -14.35 -41.66
CA ALA A 815 23.96 -14.35 -40.27
C ALA A 815 24.07 -15.75 -39.63
N ASN A 816 23.10 -16.63 -39.89
CA ASN A 816 23.09 -17.97 -39.31
C ASN A 816 24.11 -18.88 -40.00
N GLU A 817 24.19 -18.79 -41.33
CA GLU A 817 25.17 -19.55 -42.14
C GLU A 817 26.60 -19.12 -41.79
N ALA A 818 26.85 -17.83 -41.63
CA ALA A 818 28.14 -17.30 -41.19
C ALA A 818 28.53 -17.82 -39.81
N ALA A 819 27.59 -17.85 -38.86
CA ALA A 819 27.83 -18.38 -37.52
C ALA A 819 28.17 -19.89 -37.55
N MET A 820 27.52 -20.66 -38.42
CA MET A 820 27.84 -22.08 -38.65
C MET A 820 29.26 -22.23 -39.23
N MET A 821 29.54 -21.55 -40.34
CA MET A 821 30.83 -21.62 -41.04
C MET A 821 32.00 -21.15 -40.15
N GLN A 822 31.80 -20.15 -39.29
CA GLN A 822 32.78 -19.71 -38.31
C GLN A 822 33.00 -20.74 -37.20
N LYS A 823 31.94 -21.40 -36.73
CA LYS A 823 32.04 -22.50 -35.75
C LYS A 823 32.82 -23.69 -36.31
N GLU A 824 32.66 -23.97 -37.59
CA GLU A 824 33.41 -25.02 -38.32
C GLU A 824 34.81 -24.55 -38.77
N LYS A 825 35.19 -23.30 -38.45
CA LYS A 825 36.47 -22.68 -38.79
C LYS A 825 36.75 -22.62 -40.30
N ILE A 826 35.70 -22.53 -41.11
CA ILE A 826 35.79 -22.35 -42.57
C ILE A 826 36.32 -20.95 -42.89
N PHE A 827 35.89 -19.94 -42.13
CA PHE A 827 36.48 -18.60 -42.12
C PHE A 827 36.34 -17.99 -40.71
N THR A 828 37.09 -16.92 -40.42
CA THR A 828 37.09 -16.27 -39.10
C THR A 828 36.58 -14.84 -39.10
N LYS A 829 36.85 -14.10 -40.18
CA LYS A 829 36.47 -12.69 -40.32
C LYS A 829 36.19 -12.33 -41.77
N GLU A 830 35.55 -11.19 -41.96
CA GLU A 830 35.40 -10.58 -43.29
C GLU A 830 36.79 -10.32 -43.91
N GLY A 831 36.91 -10.63 -45.21
CA GLY A 831 38.16 -10.56 -45.97
C GLY A 831 38.95 -11.87 -46.02
N ASP A 832 38.53 -12.92 -45.31
CA ASP A 832 39.16 -14.25 -45.43
C ASP A 832 38.82 -14.89 -46.79
N THR A 833 39.81 -15.55 -47.40
CA THR A 833 39.66 -16.26 -48.67
C THR A 833 39.39 -17.74 -48.43
N ILE A 834 38.38 -18.29 -49.09
CA ILE A 834 38.02 -19.71 -49.04
C ILE A 834 38.32 -20.33 -50.42
N PRO A 835 39.39 -21.13 -50.55
CA PRO A 835 39.70 -21.79 -51.82
C PRO A 835 38.72 -22.95 -52.08
N ASN A 836 38.38 -23.17 -53.36
CA ASN A 836 37.50 -24.25 -53.81
C ASN A 836 36.14 -24.34 -53.09
N PHE A 837 35.56 -23.19 -52.75
CA PHE A 837 34.20 -23.09 -52.22
C PHE A 837 33.18 -23.40 -53.33
N PHE A 838 32.63 -24.61 -53.30
CA PHE A 838 31.68 -25.12 -54.32
C PHE A 838 32.19 -24.93 -55.76
N GLY A 839 33.48 -25.21 -55.98
CA GLY A 839 34.14 -25.08 -57.29
C GLY A 839 34.70 -23.69 -57.62
N ASN A 840 34.58 -22.71 -56.71
CA ASN A 840 35.08 -21.34 -56.91
C ASN A 840 36.04 -20.92 -55.80
N ASP A 841 37.08 -20.16 -56.14
CA ASP A 841 37.87 -19.45 -55.14
C ASP A 841 37.09 -18.18 -54.73
N VAL A 842 36.71 -18.06 -53.45
CA VAL A 842 35.87 -16.95 -52.96
C VAL A 842 36.55 -16.15 -51.85
N ILE A 843 36.10 -14.92 -51.67
CA ILE A 843 36.45 -14.05 -50.53
C ILE A 843 35.17 -13.64 -49.81
N VAL A 844 35.17 -13.74 -48.48
CA VAL A 844 34.02 -13.33 -47.66
C VAL A 844 33.98 -11.80 -47.60
N SER A 845 33.14 -11.19 -48.41
CA SER A 845 33.03 -9.74 -48.53
C SER A 845 32.21 -9.08 -47.42
N GLY A 846 31.38 -9.86 -46.72
CA GLY A 846 30.69 -9.42 -45.51
C GLY A 846 29.69 -10.43 -44.98
N ILE A 847 29.30 -10.24 -43.72
CA ILE A 847 28.21 -11.00 -43.09
C ILE A 847 26.99 -10.10 -42.98
N LEU A 848 25.85 -10.57 -43.48
CA LEU A 848 24.61 -9.80 -43.37
C LEU A 848 24.10 -9.79 -41.92
N SER A 849 23.57 -8.65 -41.51
CA SER A 849 22.89 -8.51 -40.21
C SER A 849 21.67 -9.42 -40.15
N LYS A 850 21.43 -10.02 -38.98
CA LYS A 850 20.36 -11.01 -38.78
C LYS A 850 18.98 -10.44 -39.08
N THR A 851 18.26 -11.08 -40.00
CA THR A 851 16.92 -10.67 -40.47
C THR A 851 15.78 -11.52 -39.88
N ASN A 852 16.09 -12.65 -39.23
CA ASN A 852 15.15 -13.68 -38.78
C ASN A 852 14.27 -14.24 -39.91
N THR A 853 14.77 -14.22 -41.15
CA THR A 853 14.12 -14.83 -42.32
C THR A 853 14.98 -15.95 -42.90
N ALA A 854 14.46 -16.71 -43.89
CA ALA A 854 15.23 -17.74 -44.58
C ALA A 854 16.54 -17.23 -45.20
N LEU A 855 16.62 -15.92 -45.50
CA LEU A 855 17.81 -15.24 -46.03
C LEU A 855 19.03 -15.34 -45.10
N ASP A 856 18.83 -15.50 -43.79
CA ASP A 856 19.94 -15.65 -42.84
C ASP A 856 20.73 -16.96 -43.03
N ASN A 857 20.18 -17.91 -43.78
CA ASN A 857 20.76 -19.21 -44.07
C ASN A 857 21.39 -19.29 -45.48
N TYR A 858 21.40 -18.21 -46.26
CA TYR A 858 21.80 -18.22 -47.68
C TYR A 858 23.18 -17.61 -47.94
N HIS A 859 23.78 -18.02 -49.07
CA HIS A 859 24.98 -17.40 -49.64
C HIS A 859 24.58 -16.43 -50.75
N PHE A 860 25.00 -15.18 -50.64
CA PHE A 860 24.67 -14.12 -51.59
C PHE A 860 25.81 -13.95 -52.58
N VAL A 861 25.52 -14.23 -53.83
CA VAL A 861 26.51 -14.30 -54.92
C VAL A 861 26.02 -13.52 -56.13
N LYS A 862 26.94 -13.20 -57.04
CA LYS A 862 26.60 -12.57 -58.31
C LYS A 862 25.97 -13.58 -59.28
N GLU A 863 25.08 -13.10 -60.14
CA GLU A 863 24.53 -13.88 -61.26
C GLU A 863 25.65 -14.55 -62.09
N GLY A 864 25.51 -15.86 -62.33
CA GLY A 864 26.49 -16.66 -63.06
C GLY A 864 27.53 -17.35 -62.18
N PHE A 865 27.37 -17.33 -60.85
CA PHE A 865 28.17 -18.14 -59.93
C PHE A 865 27.96 -19.63 -60.25
N GLN A 866 29.05 -20.36 -60.46
CA GLN A 866 28.99 -21.79 -60.72
C GLN A 866 28.76 -22.51 -59.40
N VAL A 867 27.74 -23.37 -59.33
CA VAL A 867 27.50 -24.22 -58.17
C VAL A 867 27.64 -25.65 -58.69
N ASN A 868 28.75 -26.30 -58.35
CA ASN A 868 29.06 -27.69 -58.75
C ASN A 868 28.74 -28.68 -57.64
#